data_AF-A0A7C1PAF2-F1
#
_entry.id   AF-A0A7C1PAF2-F1
#
_cell.length_a   1.000
_cell.length_b   1.000
_cell.length_c   1.000
_cell.angle_alpha   90.00
_cell.angle_beta   90.00
_cell.angle_gamma   90.00
#
_symmetry.space_group_name_H-M   'P 1'
#
loop_
_entity.id
_entity.type
_entity.pdbx_description
1 polymer ?
#
loop_
_entity_poly.entity_id
_entity_poly.type
_entity_poly.pdbx_seq_one_letter_code
_entity_poly.pdbx_strand_id
1 'polypeptide(L)'
;MNEIEKIIAGTAFEIVASSLALNGSSERSSFRLKNLTKDEALEFIRIWQGEASNRNLALVRLLVASDSHVDFPAEFRADPHHAITYYRNRNDHGLVYIETKAQSDEQGLKNLFTLRDVNFLDGSFDREGVFSVPEEMIRQALRVAGSSDPGGNELLRTRLIEVLTELKASGTTVPMRKFAAFVHAAAMEATAAAAVRTPEETDALAGRSLVHLEMFPDEGWRQSTGRASRRLSLNLLRSELAASPSADLDSEKLAEDCLRTKFVDEDGNPYEAALQNRWRSECREYCLAPSRARREQLPYRIFEQIFSRDVKGLPLGQRLAEEIAESVPARKAEYEELGVEAGLNNRSGDDARRFLESLPDDPDELPLKALLSKQTLRMVEKLAAPAAERIRNPLIKLSRVVADFRERHALDEGEFRVAVRAGQSLTEQHGPIAGLFAFLYGRSLLDIEQGLSDGAGSITLKVDEGLTRQRAVPPLKREIDPDADDVDPLSSEEEEGTVWRSLPLEFVLVDAKGAEIDSETAVEWYPDDLPYLALFWISVCGEDRGEIAMELHAPANRSGEAWIEEVAHRVLPFANGRARAIGPDILAHPMVSRLIEIRSLFRQEAEREGLSAEMLNNVFDQWSDLLAEARQVFLPDGDIPRGMQVFMHADCVLGFDGDRVLMLQSHPLKLRWIAAYLTKSAKLASDSIEGILKLNEHNENLYLNWIEGLSPHQQPALHTAPEGHVLFADGERGWTENFQRAASSGGTASGDRLHASLVSEVIRQITAYLHAHPYKIDGLRILVVTSSASALPADIVQGVRRGEFRNLVLTIELVAPKSCRDEAARHLELVDTENRLSGGAALFPPVQLNLHDLDSVRQGPEEALEGMVCDLAIVPQFLDENISTDAKTEDESASIGRFDPLLDDPTYIASGAGAAALWVSLRPRMSDKALSDWSTLVVRHDRRNPVASDRPEATDFIDIRINFHNTARFFGVLHRCSHWVMTVERHITRE
;
A
#
# COMPACT_ATOMS: atom_id res chain seq x y z
N MET A 1 -26.32 -28.58 36.70
CA MET A 1 -26.96 -28.21 35.43
C MET A 1 -26.81 -26.73 35.32
N ASN A 2 -25.98 -26.27 34.40
CA ASN A 2 -25.47 -24.91 34.40
C ASN A 2 -26.49 -23.99 33.68
N GLU A 3 -26.65 -22.79 34.21
CA GLU A 3 -27.73 -21.85 33.83
C GLU A 3 -27.44 -21.18 32.48
N ILE A 4 -26.17 -21.15 32.10
CA ILE A 4 -25.66 -20.66 30.82
C ILE A 4 -26.21 -21.47 29.65
N GLU A 5 -26.23 -22.80 29.78
CA GLU A 5 -26.70 -23.71 28.75
C GLU A 5 -28.19 -23.51 28.47
N LYS A 6 -28.99 -23.17 29.50
CA LYS A 6 -30.41 -22.82 29.34
C LYS A 6 -30.61 -21.56 28.52
N ILE A 7 -29.79 -20.54 28.77
CA ILE A 7 -29.86 -19.27 28.05
C ILE A 7 -29.51 -19.49 26.57
N ILE A 8 -28.43 -20.20 26.30
CA ILE A 8 -27.97 -20.49 24.94
C ILE A 8 -29.00 -21.35 24.20
N ALA A 9 -29.48 -22.43 24.82
CA ALA A 9 -30.48 -23.33 24.24
C ALA A 9 -31.82 -22.62 23.97
N GLY A 10 -32.30 -21.80 24.91
CA GLY A 10 -33.52 -21.02 24.74
C GLY A 10 -33.41 -19.98 23.64
N THR A 11 -32.26 -19.32 23.55
CA THR A 11 -31.98 -18.36 22.46
C THR A 11 -31.94 -19.07 21.11
N ALA A 12 -31.23 -20.21 21.02
CA ALA A 12 -31.19 -21.03 19.82
C ALA A 12 -32.59 -21.47 19.38
N PHE A 13 -33.45 -21.86 20.33
CA PHE A 13 -34.82 -22.26 20.05
C PHE A 13 -35.63 -21.11 19.43
N GLU A 14 -35.51 -19.90 19.97
CA GLU A 14 -36.22 -18.72 19.45
C GLU A 14 -35.69 -18.28 18.07
N ILE A 15 -34.39 -18.44 17.80
CA ILE A 15 -33.80 -18.25 16.47
C ILE A 15 -34.43 -19.24 15.47
N VAL A 16 -34.47 -20.53 15.84
CA VAL A 16 -35.06 -21.59 15.00
C VAL A 16 -36.54 -21.34 14.75
N ALA A 17 -37.31 -21.05 15.81
CA ALA A 17 -38.74 -20.78 15.71
C ALA A 17 -39.03 -19.56 14.81
N SER A 18 -38.27 -18.49 15.00
CA SER A 18 -38.35 -17.29 14.18
C SER A 18 -38.02 -17.54 12.72
N SER A 19 -36.96 -18.30 12.44
CA SER A 19 -36.51 -18.60 11.08
C SER A 19 -37.50 -19.51 10.33
N LEU A 20 -38.08 -20.49 11.01
CA LEU A 20 -39.06 -21.40 10.41
C LEU A 20 -40.44 -20.75 10.19
N ALA A 21 -40.84 -19.80 11.04
CA ALA A 21 -42.10 -19.06 10.88
C ALA A 21 -42.11 -18.11 9.66
N LEU A 22 -40.94 -17.61 9.23
CA LEU A 22 -40.82 -16.64 8.12
C LEU A 22 -41.06 -17.25 6.73
N ASN A 23 -40.82 -18.55 6.55
CA ASN A 23 -40.84 -19.17 5.22
C ASN A 23 -42.24 -19.49 4.66
N GLY A 24 -43.32 -19.09 5.35
CA GLY A 24 -44.71 -19.14 4.84
C GLY A 24 -45.31 -20.53 4.61
N SER A 25 -44.48 -21.57 4.45
CA SER A 25 -44.84 -22.99 4.44
C SER A 25 -43.79 -23.74 5.25
N SER A 26 -44.13 -24.22 6.45
CA SER A 26 -43.29 -25.12 7.24
C SER A 26 -42.98 -26.44 6.51
N GLU A 27 -43.63 -26.69 5.37
CA GLU A 27 -43.64 -27.99 4.70
C GLU A 27 -42.28 -28.46 4.15
N ARG A 28 -41.24 -27.61 4.02
CA ARG A 28 -39.89 -28.07 3.54
C ARG A 28 -38.65 -27.38 4.11
N SER A 29 -38.78 -26.44 5.05
CA SER A 29 -37.63 -25.70 5.59
C SER A 29 -36.75 -26.56 6.50
N SER A 30 -35.43 -26.48 6.33
CA SER A 30 -34.45 -27.26 7.12
C SER A 30 -33.43 -26.34 7.77
N PHE A 31 -33.19 -26.51 9.08
CA PHE A 31 -32.32 -25.69 9.90
C PHE A 31 -31.29 -26.57 10.62
N ARG A 32 -30.02 -26.14 10.65
CA ARG A 32 -28.90 -26.88 11.23
C ARG A 32 -28.31 -26.11 12.41
N LEU A 33 -28.09 -26.79 13.53
CA LEU A 33 -27.40 -26.26 14.71
C LEU A 33 -26.03 -26.94 14.81
N LYS A 34 -24.95 -26.15 14.85
CA LYS A 34 -23.57 -26.66 14.94
C LYS A 34 -22.84 -26.01 16.13
N ASN A 35 -21.89 -26.73 16.72
CA ASN A 35 -21.01 -26.29 17.83
C ASN A 35 -21.71 -26.10 19.19
N LEU A 36 -22.95 -26.56 19.34
CA LEU A 36 -23.56 -26.71 20.67
C LEU A 36 -22.84 -27.82 21.44
N THR A 37 -22.57 -27.55 22.73
CA THR A 37 -22.10 -28.58 23.64
C THR A 37 -23.19 -29.64 23.87
N LYS A 38 -22.79 -30.80 24.39
CA LYS A 38 -23.75 -31.87 24.74
C LYS A 38 -24.87 -31.37 25.66
N ASP A 39 -24.51 -30.58 26.67
CA ASP A 39 -25.47 -30.07 27.66
C ASP A 39 -26.38 -28.99 27.07
N GLU A 40 -25.86 -28.11 26.21
CA GLU A 40 -26.65 -27.13 25.45
C GLU A 40 -27.67 -27.82 24.52
N ALA A 41 -27.25 -28.89 23.83
CA ALA A 41 -28.12 -29.66 22.95
C ALA A 41 -29.22 -30.43 23.71
N LEU A 42 -28.89 -30.99 24.89
CA LEU A 42 -29.88 -31.64 25.74
C LEU A 42 -30.93 -30.67 26.26
N GLU A 43 -30.53 -29.47 26.67
CA GLU A 43 -31.47 -28.46 27.12
C GLU A 43 -32.31 -27.92 25.95
N PHE A 44 -31.74 -27.80 24.75
CA PHE A 44 -32.50 -27.46 23.55
C PHE A 44 -33.61 -28.47 23.27
N ILE A 45 -33.32 -29.77 23.37
CA ILE A 45 -34.34 -30.83 23.22
C ILE A 45 -35.44 -30.68 24.27
N ARG A 46 -35.07 -30.35 25.50
CA ARG A 46 -36.02 -30.17 26.61
C ARG A 46 -36.97 -29.00 26.36
N ILE A 47 -36.43 -27.87 25.89
CA ILE A 47 -37.21 -26.69 25.49
C ILE A 47 -38.09 -27.03 24.29
N TRP A 48 -37.56 -27.76 23.31
CA TRP A 48 -38.32 -28.22 22.14
C TRP A 48 -39.54 -29.06 22.55
N GLN A 49 -39.36 -30.05 23.44
CA GLN A 49 -40.46 -30.89 23.93
C GLN A 49 -41.56 -30.08 24.65
N GLY A 50 -41.20 -29.01 25.36
CA GLY A 50 -42.15 -28.16 26.09
C GLY A 50 -42.85 -27.11 25.23
N GLU A 51 -42.13 -26.47 24.30
CA GLU A 51 -42.56 -25.23 23.66
C GLU A 51 -42.80 -25.34 22.15
N ALA A 52 -42.39 -26.43 21.47
CA ALA A 52 -42.56 -26.56 20.02
C ALA A 52 -44.03 -26.45 19.58
N SER A 53 -44.96 -27.01 20.37
CA SER A 53 -46.40 -26.92 20.07
C SER A 53 -46.93 -25.49 20.15
N ASN A 54 -46.46 -24.70 21.12
CA ASN A 54 -46.88 -23.30 21.31
C ASN A 54 -46.38 -22.38 20.19
N ARG A 55 -45.32 -22.79 19.48
CA ARG A 55 -44.70 -22.03 18.39
C ARG A 55 -45.00 -22.60 16.99
N ASN A 56 -46.03 -23.45 16.85
CA ASN A 56 -46.40 -24.12 15.59
C ASN A 56 -45.30 -25.00 14.98
N LEU A 57 -44.40 -25.54 15.81
CA LEU A 57 -43.29 -26.43 15.40
C LEU A 57 -43.57 -27.92 15.69
N ALA A 58 -44.78 -28.28 16.14
CA ALA A 58 -45.09 -29.66 16.54
C ALA A 58 -44.90 -30.71 15.43
N LEU A 59 -45.04 -30.31 14.16
CA LEU A 59 -44.86 -31.18 12.99
C LEU A 59 -43.41 -31.18 12.46
N VAL A 60 -42.56 -30.27 12.95
CA VAL A 60 -41.15 -30.15 12.54
C VAL A 60 -40.34 -31.26 13.21
N ARG A 61 -39.59 -32.00 12.40
CA ARG A 61 -38.76 -33.10 12.90
C ARG A 61 -37.46 -32.58 13.50
N LEU A 62 -37.19 -32.88 14.77
CA LEU A 62 -35.91 -32.61 15.43
C LEU A 62 -35.02 -33.88 15.44
N LEU A 63 -33.78 -33.77 14.99
CA LEU A 63 -32.80 -34.85 15.02
C LEU A 63 -31.43 -34.37 15.53
N VAL A 64 -30.75 -35.24 16.26
CA VAL A 64 -29.39 -35.03 16.78
C VAL A 64 -28.46 -36.08 16.20
N ALA A 65 -27.42 -35.62 15.52
CA ALA A 65 -26.33 -36.45 15.04
C ALA A 65 -25.15 -36.36 15.99
N SER A 66 -24.87 -37.48 16.66
CA SER A 66 -23.80 -37.64 17.64
C SER A 66 -22.99 -38.90 17.38
N ASP A 67 -21.78 -38.97 17.95
CA ASP A 67 -20.94 -40.17 17.98
C ASP A 67 -21.40 -41.15 19.07
N SER A 68 -22.09 -40.64 20.10
CA SER A 68 -22.62 -41.46 21.19
C SER A 68 -24.13 -41.64 21.04
N HIS A 69 -24.53 -42.86 20.67
CA HIS A 69 -25.95 -43.23 20.61
C HIS A 69 -26.60 -43.39 21.98
N VAL A 70 -25.93 -43.13 23.11
CA VAL A 70 -26.52 -43.29 24.45
C VAL A 70 -26.92 -41.94 25.06
N ASP A 71 -26.38 -40.84 24.52
CA ASP A 71 -26.39 -39.53 25.19
C ASP A 71 -27.66 -38.69 25.02
N PHE A 72 -28.50 -38.99 24.01
CA PHE A 72 -29.73 -38.24 23.70
C PHE A 72 -30.96 -39.17 23.75
N PRO A 73 -32.21 -38.70 23.91
CA PRO A 73 -33.38 -39.57 23.87
C PRO A 73 -33.56 -40.26 22.51
N ALA A 74 -33.97 -41.54 22.50
CA ALA A 74 -33.98 -42.37 21.29
C ALA A 74 -34.81 -41.78 20.13
N GLU A 75 -35.90 -41.08 20.46
CA GLU A 75 -36.81 -40.43 19.50
C GLU A 75 -36.18 -39.26 18.70
N PHE A 76 -35.13 -38.62 19.23
CA PHE A 76 -34.42 -37.52 18.56
C PHE A 76 -33.10 -37.93 17.92
N ARG A 77 -32.72 -39.22 17.96
CA ARG A 77 -31.43 -39.65 17.40
C ARG A 77 -31.52 -39.78 15.88
N ALA A 78 -30.55 -39.22 15.17
CA ALA A 78 -30.35 -39.56 13.77
C ALA A 78 -29.81 -41.00 13.66
N ASP A 79 -30.40 -41.80 12.77
CA ASP A 79 -29.88 -43.12 12.37
C ASP A 79 -28.48 -42.96 11.76
N PRO A 80 -27.46 -43.65 12.30
CA PRO A 80 -26.08 -43.56 11.83
C PRO A 80 -25.88 -44.04 10.39
N HIS A 81 -26.81 -44.82 9.82
CA HIS A 81 -26.76 -45.27 8.42
C HIS A 81 -27.34 -44.26 7.43
N HIS A 82 -27.96 -43.17 7.90
CA HIS A 82 -28.58 -42.16 7.06
C HIS A 82 -27.85 -40.81 7.20
N ALA A 83 -27.38 -40.27 6.08
CA ALA A 83 -26.82 -38.92 6.03
C ALA A 83 -27.91 -37.85 6.19
N ILE A 84 -27.54 -36.62 6.54
CA ILE A 84 -28.46 -35.49 6.63
C ILE A 84 -29.28 -35.26 5.33
N THR A 85 -28.66 -35.52 4.18
CA THR A 85 -29.30 -35.45 2.85
C THR A 85 -30.52 -36.37 2.73
N TYR A 86 -30.49 -37.55 3.38
CA TYR A 86 -31.63 -38.47 3.42
C TYR A 86 -32.81 -37.87 4.18
N TYR A 87 -32.57 -37.28 5.35
CA TYR A 87 -33.63 -36.66 6.16
C TYR A 87 -34.21 -35.42 5.49
N ARG A 88 -33.37 -34.59 4.87
CA ARG A 88 -33.80 -33.42 4.11
C ARG A 88 -34.71 -33.80 2.95
N ASN A 89 -34.36 -34.84 2.19
CA ASN A 89 -35.14 -35.27 1.03
C ASN A 89 -36.45 -35.99 1.41
N ARG A 90 -36.61 -36.38 2.68
CA ARG A 90 -37.81 -37.04 3.24
C ARG A 90 -38.44 -36.19 4.34
N ASN A 91 -38.54 -34.89 4.07
CA ASN A 91 -39.07 -33.90 4.99
C ASN A 91 -40.35 -33.28 4.43
N ASP A 92 -41.49 -33.59 5.04
CA ASP A 92 -42.81 -33.10 4.63
C ASP A 92 -43.28 -31.88 5.44
N HIS A 93 -42.65 -31.59 6.60
CA HIS A 93 -43.14 -30.64 7.60
C HIS A 93 -42.06 -29.81 8.33
N GLY A 94 -40.80 -29.85 7.87
CA GLY A 94 -39.66 -29.12 8.41
C GLY A 94 -38.66 -30.00 9.18
N LEU A 95 -37.37 -29.63 9.16
CA LEU A 95 -36.29 -30.38 9.81
C LEU A 95 -35.39 -29.45 10.63
N VAL A 96 -35.14 -29.80 11.89
CA VAL A 96 -34.08 -29.19 12.72
C VAL A 96 -33.04 -30.27 13.01
N TYR A 97 -31.79 -29.99 12.67
CA TYR A 97 -30.71 -30.95 12.75
C TYR A 97 -29.57 -30.42 13.63
N ILE A 98 -29.37 -31.05 14.79
CA ILE A 98 -28.27 -30.72 15.71
C ILE A 98 -27.08 -31.60 15.38
N GLU A 99 -25.96 -30.98 15.07
CA GLU A 99 -24.72 -31.66 14.74
C GLU A 99 -23.71 -31.50 15.87
N THR A 100 -23.44 -32.59 16.57
CA THR A 100 -22.40 -32.66 17.61
C THR A 100 -21.17 -33.45 17.16
N LYS A 101 -21.09 -33.85 15.88
CA LYS A 101 -19.96 -34.56 15.26
C LYS A 101 -19.73 -34.11 13.81
N ALA A 102 -18.51 -34.24 13.30
CA ALA A 102 -18.23 -33.97 11.88
C ALA A 102 -18.89 -35.03 10.98
N GLN A 103 -19.60 -34.61 9.93
CA GLN A 103 -20.23 -35.48 8.93
C GLN A 103 -19.36 -35.59 7.68
N SER A 104 -19.33 -36.76 7.04
CA SER A 104 -18.51 -37.02 5.83
C SER A 104 -19.08 -36.46 4.52
N ASP A 105 -20.35 -36.04 4.50
CA ASP A 105 -21.05 -35.45 3.34
C ASP A 105 -21.16 -33.92 3.50
N GLU A 106 -20.06 -33.19 3.29
CA GLU A 106 -20.03 -31.71 3.37
C GLU A 106 -20.75 -31.03 2.21
N GLN A 107 -20.99 -31.74 1.10
CA GLN A 107 -21.59 -31.17 -0.12
C GLN A 107 -23.12 -31.01 0.04
N GLY A 108 -23.80 -31.96 0.69
CA GLY A 108 -25.23 -31.86 1.04
C GLY A 108 -25.56 -30.79 2.09
N LEU A 109 -24.53 -30.32 2.81
CA LEU A 109 -24.62 -29.39 3.94
C LEU A 109 -24.62 -27.89 3.56
N LYS A 110 -24.23 -27.54 2.33
CA LYS A 110 -24.17 -26.14 1.85
C LYS A 110 -25.53 -25.45 1.70
N ASN A 111 -26.61 -26.23 1.54
CA ASN A 111 -27.97 -25.72 1.28
C ASN A 111 -28.85 -25.64 2.54
N LEU A 112 -28.26 -25.65 3.75
CA LEU A 112 -28.98 -25.58 5.02
C LEU A 112 -28.64 -24.29 5.76
N PHE A 113 -29.67 -23.58 6.24
CA PHE A 113 -29.48 -22.49 7.20
C PHE A 113 -28.79 -23.07 8.45
N THR A 114 -27.59 -22.58 8.76
CA THR A 114 -26.74 -23.13 9.82
C THR A 114 -26.49 -22.07 10.88
N LEU A 115 -26.87 -22.34 12.13
CA LEU A 115 -26.48 -21.56 13.30
C LEU A 115 -25.19 -22.12 13.88
N ARG A 116 -24.14 -21.29 13.94
CA ARG A 116 -22.85 -21.55 14.60
C ARG A 116 -22.64 -20.56 15.75
N ASP A 117 -21.66 -20.82 16.61
CA ASP A 117 -21.30 -19.94 17.74
C ASP A 117 -21.13 -18.46 17.36
N VAL A 118 -20.45 -18.18 16.24
CA VAL A 118 -20.23 -16.80 15.75
C VAL A 118 -21.55 -16.11 15.38
N ASN A 119 -22.55 -16.87 14.93
CA ASN A 119 -23.79 -16.33 14.41
C ASN A 119 -24.75 -15.81 15.49
N PHE A 120 -24.49 -16.12 16.77
CA PHE A 120 -25.28 -15.57 17.86
C PHE A 120 -25.05 -14.07 18.05
N LEU A 121 -23.83 -13.59 17.79
CA LEU A 121 -23.44 -12.22 18.08
C LEU A 121 -22.92 -11.47 16.85
N ASP A 122 -22.91 -12.04 15.64
CA ASP A 122 -22.48 -11.35 14.41
C ASP A 122 -23.59 -10.56 13.70
N GLY A 123 -24.84 -10.70 14.14
CA GLY A 123 -26.02 -10.04 13.55
C GLY A 123 -26.69 -10.81 12.42
N SER A 124 -26.22 -11.99 12.03
CA SER A 124 -26.76 -12.79 10.92
C SER A 124 -28.22 -13.20 11.09
N PHE A 125 -28.70 -13.29 12.34
CA PHE A 125 -30.08 -13.65 12.68
C PHE A 125 -30.87 -12.49 13.28
N ASP A 126 -30.28 -11.28 13.31
CA ASP A 126 -30.97 -10.08 13.74
C ASP A 126 -31.93 -9.60 12.63
N ARG A 127 -33.10 -9.12 13.02
CA ARG A 127 -34.11 -8.53 12.15
C ARG A 127 -34.41 -7.13 12.67
N GLU A 128 -34.09 -6.13 11.86
CA GLU A 128 -34.24 -4.72 12.20
C GLU A 128 -35.65 -4.43 12.74
N GLY A 129 -35.72 -3.96 13.99
CA GLY A 129 -36.97 -3.63 14.68
C GLY A 129 -37.87 -4.81 15.08
N VAL A 130 -37.48 -6.08 14.84
CA VAL A 130 -38.33 -7.25 15.08
C VAL A 130 -37.71 -8.27 16.04
N PHE A 131 -36.43 -8.62 15.88
CA PHE A 131 -35.76 -9.62 16.70
C PHE A 131 -34.26 -9.36 16.75
N SER A 132 -33.67 -9.31 17.94
CA SER A 132 -32.23 -9.23 18.13
C SER A 132 -31.78 -10.40 19.00
N VAL A 133 -30.77 -11.14 18.55
CA VAL A 133 -30.23 -12.28 19.28
C VAL A 133 -29.65 -11.85 20.63
N PRO A 134 -28.81 -10.79 20.74
CA PRO A 134 -28.39 -10.25 22.03
C PRO A 134 -29.56 -9.90 22.97
N GLU A 135 -30.64 -9.29 22.46
CA GLU A 135 -31.83 -8.99 23.27
C GLU A 135 -32.53 -10.25 23.77
N GLU A 136 -32.64 -11.28 22.92
CA GLU A 136 -33.22 -12.56 23.30
C GLU A 136 -32.35 -13.27 24.34
N MET A 137 -31.02 -13.22 24.22
CA MET A 137 -30.13 -13.78 25.25
C MET A 137 -30.36 -13.12 26.62
N ILE A 138 -30.54 -11.80 26.66
CA ILE A 138 -30.86 -11.06 27.89
C ILE A 138 -32.23 -11.47 28.43
N ARG A 139 -33.24 -11.61 27.55
CA ARG A 139 -34.59 -12.07 27.93
C ARG A 139 -34.57 -13.48 28.53
N GLN A 140 -33.83 -14.40 27.93
CA GLN A 140 -33.65 -15.76 28.44
C GLN A 140 -32.89 -15.75 29.78
N ALA A 141 -31.86 -14.91 29.92
CA ALA A 141 -31.15 -14.73 31.18
C ALA A 141 -32.07 -14.25 32.32
N LEU A 142 -32.93 -13.28 32.05
CA LEU A 142 -33.94 -12.80 33.01
C LEU A 142 -34.98 -13.87 33.36
N ARG A 143 -35.39 -14.71 32.40
CA ARG A 143 -36.27 -15.87 32.67
C ARG A 143 -35.61 -16.88 33.58
N VAL A 144 -34.36 -17.24 33.30
CA VAL A 144 -33.58 -18.20 34.09
C VAL A 144 -33.35 -17.65 35.50
N ALA A 145 -33.10 -16.35 35.63
CA ALA A 145 -32.96 -15.64 36.90
C ALA A 145 -34.27 -15.43 37.67
N GLY A 146 -35.42 -15.89 37.15
CA GLY A 146 -36.71 -15.85 37.83
C GLY A 146 -37.47 -14.51 37.76
N SER A 147 -37.16 -13.65 36.79
CA SER A 147 -37.89 -12.37 36.62
C SER A 147 -39.37 -12.59 36.31
N SER A 148 -40.25 -11.83 36.98
CA SER A 148 -41.70 -11.82 36.72
C SER A 148 -42.06 -11.11 35.41
N ASP A 149 -41.20 -10.21 34.93
CA ASP A 149 -41.30 -9.57 33.62
C ASP A 149 -39.93 -9.58 32.92
N PRO A 150 -39.59 -10.66 32.18
CA PRO A 150 -38.33 -10.76 31.43
C PRO A 150 -38.21 -9.78 30.25
N GLY A 151 -39.29 -9.09 29.86
CA GLY A 151 -39.30 -8.14 28.75
C GLY A 151 -39.18 -6.67 29.17
N GLY A 152 -39.57 -6.32 30.39
CA GLY A 152 -39.76 -4.95 30.84
C GLY A 152 -38.53 -4.19 31.34
N ASN A 153 -37.38 -4.83 31.57
CA ASN A 153 -36.17 -4.13 32.05
C ASN A 153 -35.36 -3.51 30.90
N GLU A 154 -35.94 -2.51 30.25
CA GLU A 154 -35.40 -1.84 29.06
C GLU A 154 -34.03 -1.19 29.32
N LEU A 155 -33.85 -0.54 30.48
CA LEU A 155 -32.60 0.14 30.80
C LEU A 155 -31.42 -0.84 30.95
N LEU A 156 -31.61 -1.93 31.70
CA LEU A 156 -30.60 -2.97 31.83
C LEU A 156 -30.26 -3.59 30.47
N ARG A 157 -31.30 -3.90 29.67
CA ARG A 157 -31.12 -4.45 28.32
C ARG A 157 -30.26 -3.53 27.46
N THR A 158 -30.59 -2.24 27.42
CA THR A 158 -29.82 -1.23 26.67
C THR A 158 -28.36 -1.19 27.12
N ARG A 159 -28.07 -1.25 28.42
CA ARG A 159 -26.69 -1.23 28.93
C ARG A 159 -25.87 -2.47 28.59
N LEU A 160 -26.46 -3.66 28.73
CA LEU A 160 -25.78 -4.91 28.39
C LEU A 160 -25.47 -5.00 26.88
N ILE A 161 -26.36 -4.46 26.04
CA ILE A 161 -26.14 -4.35 24.58
C ILE A 161 -25.09 -3.30 24.25
N GLU A 162 -25.13 -2.15 24.92
CA GLU A 162 -24.15 -1.07 24.75
C GLU A 162 -22.72 -1.59 24.99
N VAL A 163 -22.48 -2.38 26.04
CA VAL A 163 -21.16 -3.03 26.26
C VAL A 163 -20.73 -3.89 25.07
N LEU A 164 -21.64 -4.70 24.51
CA LEU A 164 -21.34 -5.53 23.33
C LEU A 164 -21.04 -4.68 22.09
N THR A 165 -21.84 -3.65 21.84
CA THR A 165 -21.67 -2.75 20.69
C THR A 165 -20.38 -1.95 20.78
N GLU A 166 -20.03 -1.43 21.95
CA GLU A 166 -18.81 -0.65 22.18
C GLU A 166 -17.54 -1.52 22.04
N LEU A 167 -17.59 -2.79 22.45
CA LEU A 167 -16.49 -3.75 22.25
C LEU A 167 -16.33 -4.13 20.76
N LYS A 168 -17.43 -4.34 20.04
CA LYS A 168 -17.41 -4.58 18.58
C LYS A 168 -16.85 -3.37 17.82
N ALA A 169 -17.22 -2.16 18.22
CA ALA A 169 -16.71 -0.92 17.62
C ALA A 169 -15.18 -0.78 17.79
N SER A 170 -14.61 -1.35 18.86
CA SER A 170 -13.15 -1.43 19.05
C SER A 170 -12.46 -2.59 18.31
N GLY A 171 -13.17 -3.34 17.47
CA GLY A 171 -12.64 -4.49 16.73
C GLY A 171 -12.52 -5.78 17.54
N THR A 172 -13.16 -5.86 18.71
CA THR A 172 -13.10 -7.03 19.60
C THR A 172 -14.25 -8.00 19.31
N THR A 173 -13.94 -9.29 19.12
CA THR A 173 -14.95 -10.35 19.03
C THR A 173 -15.26 -10.93 20.41
N VAL A 174 -16.55 -10.98 20.77
CA VAL A 174 -16.99 -11.50 22.08
C VAL A 174 -17.53 -12.93 21.90
N PRO A 175 -16.97 -13.94 22.60
CA PRO A 175 -17.51 -15.30 22.56
C PRO A 175 -18.92 -15.40 23.17
N MET A 176 -19.82 -16.11 22.49
CA MET A 176 -21.23 -16.26 22.90
C MET A 176 -21.40 -16.79 24.34
N ARG A 177 -20.61 -17.78 24.77
CA ARG A 177 -20.68 -18.33 26.15
C ARG A 177 -20.26 -17.31 27.22
N LYS A 178 -19.26 -16.47 26.93
CA LYS A 178 -18.84 -15.38 27.84
C LYS A 178 -19.93 -14.32 27.93
N PHE A 179 -20.52 -13.94 26.80
CA PHE A 179 -21.64 -13.01 26.78
C PHE A 179 -22.87 -13.55 27.53
N ALA A 180 -23.22 -14.83 27.34
CA ALA A 180 -24.28 -15.49 28.10
C ALA A 180 -24.02 -15.44 29.62
N ALA A 181 -22.77 -15.66 30.05
CA ALA A 181 -22.38 -15.57 31.46
C ALA A 181 -22.46 -14.14 32.01
N PHE A 182 -22.06 -13.16 31.20
CA PHE A 182 -22.17 -11.74 31.53
C PHE A 182 -23.62 -11.30 31.73
N VAL A 183 -24.50 -11.60 30.78
CA VAL A 183 -25.92 -11.21 30.90
C VAL A 183 -26.64 -11.99 32.00
N HIS A 184 -26.25 -13.24 32.25
CA HIS A 184 -26.79 -14.03 33.35
C HIS A 184 -26.43 -13.46 34.73
N ALA A 185 -25.15 -13.11 34.93
CA ALA A 185 -24.69 -12.49 36.18
C ALA A 185 -25.44 -11.18 36.45
N ALA A 186 -25.55 -10.33 35.43
CA ALA A 186 -26.30 -9.09 35.50
C ALA A 186 -27.80 -9.34 35.79
N ALA A 187 -28.42 -10.33 35.15
CA ALA A 187 -29.82 -10.68 35.36
C ALA A 187 -30.09 -11.22 36.78
N MET A 188 -29.21 -12.07 37.32
CA MET A 188 -29.32 -12.62 38.68
C MET A 188 -29.21 -11.53 39.74
N GLU A 189 -28.24 -10.63 39.60
CA GLU A 189 -28.14 -9.48 40.49
C GLU A 189 -29.37 -8.57 40.32
N ALA A 190 -29.84 -8.42 39.08
CA ALA A 190 -30.99 -7.59 38.78
C ALA A 190 -32.27 -8.07 39.48
N THR A 191 -32.55 -9.37 39.46
CA THR A 191 -33.75 -9.99 40.05
C THR A 191 -33.67 -10.18 41.57
N ALA A 192 -32.46 -10.31 42.12
CA ALA A 192 -32.27 -10.43 43.58
C ALA A 192 -32.62 -9.14 44.34
N ALA A 193 -32.45 -7.97 43.71
CA ALA A 193 -32.81 -6.68 44.30
C ALA A 193 -34.24 -6.30 43.91
N ALA A 194 -35.18 -6.33 44.86
CA ALA A 194 -36.60 -5.99 44.64
C ALA A 194 -36.87 -4.47 44.43
N ALA A 195 -35.84 -3.67 44.13
CA ALA A 195 -35.91 -2.21 44.06
C ALA A 195 -35.67 -1.68 42.64
N VAL A 196 -36.36 -0.59 42.30
CA VAL A 196 -36.12 0.17 41.06
C VAL A 196 -34.73 0.79 41.13
N ARG A 197 -33.86 0.44 40.19
CA ARG A 197 -32.49 0.98 40.11
C ARG A 197 -32.46 2.32 39.38
N THR A 198 -31.59 3.21 39.80
CA THR A 198 -31.26 4.40 39.01
C THR A 198 -30.43 4.03 37.78
N PRO A 199 -30.29 4.91 36.78
CA PRO A 199 -29.38 4.70 35.66
C PRO A 199 -27.94 4.41 36.09
N GLU A 200 -27.43 5.11 37.09
CA GLU A 200 -26.07 4.95 37.60
C GLU A 200 -25.89 3.59 38.29
N GLU A 201 -26.88 3.15 39.07
CA GLU A 201 -26.89 1.82 39.69
C GLU A 201 -26.95 0.69 38.64
N THR A 202 -27.62 0.95 37.51
CA THR A 202 -27.69 0.02 36.38
C THR A 202 -26.38 -0.03 35.61
N ASP A 203 -25.73 1.12 35.42
CA ASP A 203 -24.40 1.23 34.81
C ASP A 203 -23.36 0.49 35.66
N ALA A 204 -23.39 0.70 36.98
CA ALA A 204 -22.51 0.03 37.93
C ALA A 204 -22.72 -1.50 37.95
N LEU A 205 -23.97 -1.96 37.89
CA LEU A 205 -24.30 -3.39 37.81
C LEU A 205 -23.73 -4.03 36.53
N ALA A 206 -23.91 -3.39 35.38
CA ALA A 206 -23.30 -3.85 34.13
C ALA A 206 -21.76 -3.88 34.25
N GLY A 207 -21.17 -2.84 34.87
CA GLY A 207 -19.75 -2.73 35.12
C GLY A 207 -19.15 -3.82 36.03
N ARG A 208 -19.85 -4.19 37.12
CA ARG A 208 -19.45 -5.31 37.98
C ARG A 208 -19.49 -6.65 37.25
N SER A 209 -20.49 -6.81 36.38
CA SER A 209 -20.69 -8.06 35.63
C SER A 209 -19.59 -8.31 34.58
N LEU A 210 -18.82 -7.29 34.18
CA LEU A 210 -17.74 -7.39 33.18
C LEU A 210 -16.69 -8.47 33.49
N VAL A 211 -16.55 -8.90 34.74
CA VAL A 211 -15.67 -10.02 35.12
C VAL A 211 -15.99 -11.32 34.38
N HIS A 212 -17.25 -11.52 33.96
CA HIS A 212 -17.70 -12.67 33.16
C HIS A 212 -17.32 -12.57 31.68
N LEU A 213 -16.91 -11.39 31.21
CA LEU A 213 -16.24 -11.16 29.93
C LEU A 213 -14.71 -11.25 30.04
N GLU A 214 -14.21 -11.74 31.17
CA GLU A 214 -12.78 -11.79 31.53
C GLU A 214 -12.10 -10.44 31.74
N MET A 215 -12.87 -9.36 31.89
CA MET A 215 -12.37 -8.01 32.16
C MET A 215 -12.29 -7.74 33.69
N PHE A 216 -11.68 -6.63 34.10
CA PHE A 216 -11.81 -6.16 35.48
C PHE A 216 -13.21 -5.55 35.72
N PRO A 217 -13.78 -5.68 36.93
CA PRO A 217 -14.97 -4.92 37.32
C PRO A 217 -14.76 -3.42 37.13
N ASP A 218 -15.68 -2.76 36.44
CA ASP A 218 -15.56 -1.33 36.12
C ASP A 218 -16.92 -0.63 36.20
N GLU A 219 -17.31 -0.21 37.40
CA GLU A 219 -18.57 0.52 37.60
C GLU A 219 -18.61 1.87 36.86
N GLY A 220 -17.43 2.42 36.55
CA GLY A 220 -17.26 3.68 35.82
C GLY A 220 -17.16 3.53 34.31
N TRP A 221 -17.42 2.35 33.73
CA TRP A 221 -17.22 2.09 32.29
C TRP A 221 -17.94 3.08 31.38
N ARG A 222 -19.06 3.66 31.85
CA ARG A 222 -19.93 4.60 31.13
C ARG A 222 -19.86 6.06 31.61
N GLN A 223 -18.92 6.42 32.49
CA GLN A 223 -18.81 7.80 33.01
C GLN A 223 -18.66 8.87 31.91
N SER A 224 -18.04 8.51 30.78
CA SER A 224 -17.96 9.35 29.59
C SER A 224 -18.38 8.54 28.37
N THR A 225 -19.62 8.76 27.91
CA THR A 225 -20.24 7.96 26.83
C THR A 225 -19.41 7.97 25.55
N GLY A 226 -18.80 9.09 25.17
CA GLY A 226 -17.90 9.18 24.01
C GLY A 226 -16.55 8.47 24.15
N ARG A 227 -16.22 7.93 25.34
CA ARG A 227 -14.97 7.20 25.62
C ARG A 227 -15.20 5.74 26.06
N ALA A 228 -16.45 5.27 26.09
CA ALA A 228 -16.81 3.95 26.59
C ALA A 228 -16.12 2.82 25.80
N SER A 229 -16.17 2.82 24.47
CA SER A 229 -15.47 1.85 23.61
C SER A 229 -13.97 1.75 23.93
N ARG A 230 -13.28 2.90 23.99
CA ARG A 230 -11.85 2.92 24.32
C ARG A 230 -11.57 2.38 25.73
N ARG A 231 -12.41 2.72 26.71
CA ARG A 231 -12.25 2.27 28.10
C ARG A 231 -12.42 0.76 28.22
N LEU A 232 -13.48 0.21 27.62
CA LEU A 232 -13.76 -1.23 27.60
C LEU A 232 -12.65 -2.01 26.86
N SER A 233 -12.20 -1.51 25.71
CA SER A 233 -11.09 -2.11 24.96
C SER A 233 -9.79 -2.16 25.79
N LEU A 234 -9.42 -1.06 26.46
CA LEU A 234 -8.24 -1.04 27.32
C LEU A 234 -8.39 -1.94 28.54
N ASN A 235 -9.58 -2.04 29.13
CA ASN A 235 -9.85 -2.93 30.25
C ASN A 235 -9.62 -4.39 29.85
N LEU A 236 -10.16 -4.81 28.70
CA LEU A 236 -9.94 -6.16 28.17
C LEU A 236 -8.44 -6.44 27.96
N LEU A 237 -7.74 -5.58 27.21
CA LEU A 237 -6.30 -5.76 26.94
C LEU A 237 -5.47 -5.84 28.23
N ARG A 238 -5.72 -4.94 29.19
CA ARG A 238 -4.97 -4.90 30.45
C ARG A 238 -5.30 -6.07 31.37
N SER A 239 -6.54 -6.59 31.30
CA SER A 239 -6.91 -7.79 32.04
C SER A 239 -6.18 -9.04 31.56
N GLU A 240 -5.73 -9.04 30.30
CA GLU A 240 -4.88 -10.07 29.70
C GLU A 240 -3.38 -9.75 29.81
N LEU A 241 -3.02 -8.64 30.48
CA LEU A 241 -1.66 -8.10 30.55
C LEU A 241 -1.06 -7.82 29.16
N ALA A 242 -1.86 -7.29 28.23
CA ALA A 242 -1.43 -6.89 26.90
C ALA A 242 -1.39 -5.36 26.73
N ALA A 243 -0.37 -4.87 26.02
CA ALA A 243 -0.22 -3.45 25.66
C ALA A 243 -1.03 -3.10 24.40
N SER A 244 -1.14 -4.06 23.49
CA SER A 244 -1.96 -4.04 22.29
C SER A 244 -2.37 -5.49 21.96
N PRO A 245 -3.28 -5.72 21.00
CA PRO A 245 -3.61 -7.08 20.55
C PRO A 245 -2.42 -7.93 20.05
N SER A 246 -1.24 -7.31 19.86
CA SER A 246 -0.04 -7.93 19.29
C SER A 246 1.20 -7.85 20.18
N ALA A 247 1.08 -7.31 21.40
CA ALA A 247 2.22 -7.07 22.28
C ALA A 247 1.83 -7.23 23.75
N ASP A 248 2.51 -8.13 24.44
CA ASP A 248 2.33 -8.36 25.87
C ASP A 248 3.04 -7.29 26.69
N LEU A 249 2.50 -7.02 27.89
CA LEU A 249 3.17 -6.26 28.92
C LEU A 249 4.13 -7.18 29.66
N ASP A 250 5.32 -6.65 29.96
CA ASP A 250 6.27 -7.32 30.84
C ASP A 250 5.69 -7.37 32.27
N SER A 251 5.29 -8.56 32.71
CA SER A 251 4.65 -8.80 34.00
C SER A 251 5.55 -8.50 35.20
N GLU A 252 6.86 -8.72 35.08
CA GLU A 252 7.80 -8.46 36.18
C GLU A 252 8.01 -6.96 36.34
N LYS A 253 8.21 -6.26 35.23
CA LYS A 253 8.31 -4.79 35.23
C LYS A 253 7.01 -4.12 35.69
N LEU A 254 5.86 -4.61 35.25
CA LEU A 254 4.56 -4.06 35.67
C LEU A 254 4.33 -4.27 37.17
N ALA A 255 4.78 -5.42 37.71
CA ALA A 255 4.77 -5.69 39.14
C ALA A 255 5.66 -4.73 39.95
N GLU A 256 6.81 -4.30 39.40
CA GLU A 256 7.63 -3.24 39.99
C GLU A 256 6.95 -1.86 39.91
N ASP A 257 6.36 -1.52 38.77
CA ASP A 257 5.63 -0.26 38.56
C ASP A 257 4.43 -0.16 39.53
N CYS A 258 3.75 -1.28 39.83
CA CYS A 258 2.71 -1.35 40.86
C CYS A 258 3.20 -0.85 42.22
N LEU A 259 4.40 -1.24 42.65
CA LEU A 259 4.96 -0.85 43.96
C LEU A 259 5.28 0.65 44.02
N ARG A 260 5.62 1.25 42.88
CA ARG A 260 5.96 2.68 42.76
C ARG A 260 4.75 3.58 42.57
N THR A 261 3.64 3.04 42.07
CA THR A 261 2.40 3.78 41.82
C THR A 261 1.82 4.31 43.13
N LYS A 262 1.35 5.57 43.09
CA LYS A 262 0.62 6.22 44.19
C LYS A 262 -0.85 6.28 43.80
N PHE A 263 -1.66 5.40 44.37
CA PHE A 263 -3.06 5.27 44.00
C PHE A 263 -3.90 6.41 44.56
N VAL A 264 -4.85 6.93 43.78
CA VAL A 264 -5.76 8.01 44.18
C VAL A 264 -7.22 7.55 44.14
N ASP A 265 -8.05 8.21 44.94
CA ASP A 265 -9.50 7.99 44.98
C ASP A 265 -10.24 8.70 43.83
N GLU A 266 -11.57 8.75 43.90
CA GLU A 266 -12.42 9.33 42.84
C GLU A 266 -12.30 10.86 42.75
N ASP A 267 -11.89 11.50 43.84
CA ASP A 267 -11.67 12.94 43.93
C ASP A 267 -10.21 13.32 43.60
N GLY A 268 -9.38 12.33 43.22
CA GLY A 268 -7.95 12.51 42.92
C GLY A 268 -7.06 12.61 44.17
N ASN A 269 -7.60 12.35 45.36
CA ASN A 269 -6.83 12.41 46.60
C ASN A 269 -6.07 11.08 46.83
N PRO A 270 -4.82 11.12 47.32
CA PRO A 270 -4.09 9.91 47.65
C PRO A 270 -4.77 9.09 48.74
N TYR A 271 -4.89 7.77 48.52
CA TYR A 271 -5.35 6.87 49.58
C TYR A 271 -4.42 6.87 50.80
N GLU A 272 -4.99 6.56 51.97
CA GLU A 272 -4.24 6.31 53.20
C GLU A 272 -3.25 5.14 53.04
N ALA A 273 -2.17 5.14 53.83
CA ALA A 273 -1.06 4.19 53.70
C ALA A 273 -1.49 2.72 53.72
N ALA A 274 -2.51 2.36 54.51
CA ALA A 274 -3.04 1.00 54.57
C ALA A 274 -3.69 0.57 53.24
N LEU A 275 -4.50 1.45 52.63
CA LEU A 275 -5.15 1.20 51.34
C LEU A 275 -4.16 1.25 50.17
N GLN A 276 -3.17 2.15 50.22
CA GLN A 276 -2.07 2.17 49.26
C GLN A 276 -1.35 0.81 49.22
N ASN A 277 -0.95 0.30 50.38
CA ASN A 277 -0.22 -0.96 50.46
C ASN A 277 -1.08 -2.14 50.00
N ARG A 278 -2.38 -2.11 50.29
CA ARG A 278 -3.34 -3.10 49.78
C ARG A 278 -3.36 -3.09 48.25
N TRP A 279 -3.60 -1.94 47.61
CA TRP A 279 -3.68 -1.87 46.14
C TRP A 279 -2.36 -2.22 45.45
N ARG A 280 -1.23 -1.80 46.02
CA ARG A 280 0.10 -2.23 45.54
C ARG A 280 0.25 -3.74 45.57
N SER A 281 -0.16 -4.39 46.66
CA SER A 281 -0.07 -5.84 46.80
C SER A 281 -0.99 -6.57 45.83
N GLU A 282 -2.26 -6.18 45.75
CA GLU A 282 -3.28 -6.81 44.89
C GLU A 282 -2.91 -6.67 43.39
N CYS A 283 -2.53 -5.47 42.94
CA CYS A 283 -2.10 -5.24 41.56
C CYS A 283 -0.83 -6.05 41.23
N ARG A 284 0.16 -6.06 42.13
CA ARG A 284 1.40 -6.82 41.96
C ARG A 284 1.15 -8.32 41.87
N GLU A 285 0.35 -8.86 42.78
CA GLU A 285 0.00 -10.28 42.77
C GLU A 285 -0.79 -10.68 41.54
N TYR A 286 -1.67 -9.80 41.04
CA TYR A 286 -2.34 -10.01 39.77
C TYR A 286 -1.36 -10.08 38.60
N CYS A 287 -0.40 -9.15 38.51
CA CYS A 287 0.60 -9.13 37.43
C CYS A 287 1.45 -10.41 37.40
N LEU A 288 1.83 -10.93 38.57
CA LEU A 288 2.71 -12.12 38.67
C LEU A 288 1.96 -13.44 38.50
N ALA A 289 0.68 -13.50 38.87
CA ALA A 289 -0.14 -14.71 38.74
C ALA A 289 -1.62 -14.34 38.54
N PRO A 290 -2.02 -14.02 37.29
CA PRO A 290 -3.39 -13.67 36.96
C PRO A 290 -4.36 -14.81 37.28
N SER A 291 -5.47 -14.50 37.94
CA SER A 291 -6.55 -15.45 38.18
C SER A 291 -7.89 -14.73 38.25
N ARG A 292 -8.98 -15.45 37.96
CA ARG A 292 -10.34 -14.89 38.04
C ARG A 292 -10.66 -14.34 39.43
N ALA A 293 -10.29 -15.06 40.49
CA ALA A 293 -10.56 -14.65 41.87
C ALA A 293 -9.86 -13.33 42.23
N ARG A 294 -8.63 -13.10 41.73
CA ARG A 294 -7.92 -11.83 41.91
C ARG A 294 -8.51 -10.72 41.05
N ARG A 295 -8.88 -11.03 39.80
CA ARG A 295 -9.50 -10.08 38.87
C ARG A 295 -10.80 -9.50 39.45
N GLU A 296 -11.61 -10.33 40.06
CA GLU A 296 -12.90 -9.95 40.67
C GLU A 296 -12.75 -8.99 41.86
N GLN A 297 -11.59 -9.02 42.54
CA GLN A 297 -11.32 -8.15 43.69
C GLN A 297 -10.69 -6.81 43.31
N LEU A 298 -10.27 -6.64 42.05
CA LEU A 298 -9.50 -5.48 41.59
C LEU A 298 -10.32 -4.61 40.62
N PRO A 299 -10.80 -3.43 41.06
CA PRO A 299 -11.52 -2.52 40.18
C PRO A 299 -10.60 -1.96 39.08
N TYR A 300 -11.12 -1.85 37.86
CA TYR A 300 -10.34 -1.34 36.72
C TYR A 300 -9.80 0.07 36.96
N ARG A 301 -10.56 0.93 37.65
CA ARG A 301 -10.15 2.31 38.00
C ARG A 301 -8.87 2.38 38.83
N ILE A 302 -8.54 1.33 39.57
CA ILE A 302 -7.30 1.24 40.36
C ILE A 302 -6.18 0.76 39.44
N PHE A 303 -6.42 -0.31 38.68
CA PHE A 303 -5.40 -0.89 37.80
C PHE A 303 -4.99 0.04 36.66
N GLU A 304 -5.91 0.89 36.16
CA GLU A 304 -5.58 1.84 35.09
C GLU A 304 -4.57 2.90 35.51
N GLN A 305 -4.48 3.24 36.80
CA GLN A 305 -3.56 4.27 37.31
C GLN A 305 -2.09 3.89 37.15
N ILE A 306 -1.77 2.60 37.02
CA ILE A 306 -0.41 2.11 36.71
C ILE A 306 0.04 2.60 35.31
N PHE A 307 -0.91 2.84 34.41
CA PHE A 307 -0.67 3.21 33.02
C PHE A 307 -0.94 4.69 32.72
N SER A 308 -1.62 5.38 33.63
CA SER A 308 -1.89 6.81 33.54
C SER A 308 -0.62 7.56 33.95
N ARG A 309 0.21 7.89 32.96
CA ARG A 309 1.18 8.99 33.10
C ARG A 309 0.44 10.28 32.79
N ASP A 310 0.43 11.20 33.73
CA ASP A 310 -0.41 12.40 33.73
C ASP A 310 0.14 13.44 32.74
N VAL A 311 -0.07 13.21 31.43
CA VAL A 311 0.42 14.12 30.37
C VAL A 311 -0.35 14.02 29.04
N LYS A 312 -1.49 13.34 29.01
CA LYS A 312 -2.27 13.13 27.77
C LYS A 312 -3.19 14.32 27.47
N GLY A 313 -2.83 15.07 26.43
CA GLY A 313 -3.67 16.14 25.86
C GLY A 313 -3.03 17.52 25.94
N LEU A 314 -1.92 17.65 26.66
CA LEU A 314 -1.18 18.90 26.73
C LEU A 314 -0.33 19.11 25.47
N PRO A 315 -0.28 20.35 24.96
CA PRO A 315 0.75 20.81 24.04
C PRO A 315 2.16 20.42 24.51
N LEU A 316 3.07 20.11 23.58
CA LEU A 316 4.35 19.46 23.87
C LEU A 316 5.19 20.23 24.91
N GLY A 317 5.32 21.55 24.78
CA GLY A 317 6.02 22.40 25.74
C GLY A 317 5.41 22.40 27.14
N GLN A 318 4.07 22.42 27.26
CA GLN A 318 3.38 22.32 28.56
C GLN A 318 3.57 20.95 29.20
N ARG A 319 3.54 19.91 28.37
CA ARG A 319 3.84 18.53 28.77
C ARG A 319 5.27 18.37 29.30
N LEU A 320 6.26 19.03 28.71
CA LEU A 320 7.62 19.05 29.23
C LEU A 320 7.69 19.77 30.58
N ALA A 321 7.03 20.93 30.69
CA ALA A 321 7.00 21.72 31.92
C ALA A 321 6.45 20.91 33.10
N GLU A 322 5.39 20.15 32.86
CA GLU A 322 4.76 19.29 33.87
C GLU A 322 5.62 18.07 34.21
N GLU A 323 6.18 17.35 33.23
CA GLU A 323 7.06 16.20 33.51
C GLU A 323 8.31 16.60 34.31
N ILE A 324 8.89 17.77 34.03
CA ILE A 324 10.04 18.29 34.79
C ILE A 324 9.62 18.69 36.20
N ALA A 325 8.49 19.40 36.34
CA ALA A 325 7.96 19.83 37.63
C ALA A 325 7.58 18.64 38.54
N GLU A 326 7.09 17.54 37.96
CA GLU A 326 6.75 16.32 38.70
C GLU A 326 7.99 15.52 39.09
N SER A 327 9.00 15.44 38.22
CA SER A 327 10.24 14.72 38.52
C SER A 327 11.09 15.46 39.55
N VAL A 328 11.34 16.76 39.33
CA VAL A 328 12.15 17.61 40.21
C VAL A 328 11.56 19.03 40.23
N PRO A 329 10.65 19.35 41.18
CA PRO A 329 9.92 20.62 41.21
C PRO A 329 10.82 21.87 41.21
N ALA A 330 11.99 21.80 41.84
CA ALA A 330 12.93 22.91 41.93
C ALA A 330 13.54 23.32 40.58
N ARG A 331 13.54 22.42 39.58
CA ARG A 331 14.15 22.62 38.27
C ARG A 331 13.18 23.07 37.19
N LYS A 332 11.92 23.31 37.55
CA LYS A 332 10.93 23.91 36.63
C LYS A 332 11.36 25.31 36.19
N ALA A 333 11.95 26.10 37.10
CA ALA A 333 12.43 27.45 36.80
C ALA A 333 13.52 27.46 35.71
N GLU A 334 14.42 26.47 35.71
CA GLU A 334 15.44 26.27 34.67
C GLU A 334 14.81 26.10 33.28
N TYR A 335 13.71 25.33 33.20
CA TYR A 335 12.97 25.16 31.95
C TYR A 335 12.23 26.43 31.50
N GLU A 336 11.63 27.17 32.45
CA GLU A 336 10.94 28.44 32.16
C GLU A 336 11.92 29.52 31.65
N GLU A 337 13.15 29.54 32.17
CA GLU A 337 14.22 30.46 31.74
C GLU A 337 14.73 30.20 30.31
N LEU A 338 14.63 28.97 29.80
CA LEU A 338 15.00 28.63 28.42
C LEU A 338 14.06 29.26 27.38
N GLY A 339 12.84 29.63 27.76
CA GLY A 339 11.88 30.30 26.87
C GLY A 339 11.37 29.45 25.69
N VAL A 340 11.56 28.13 25.72
CA VAL A 340 11.27 27.20 24.61
C VAL A 340 9.83 26.70 24.58
N GLU A 341 9.03 26.94 25.62
CA GLU A 341 7.72 26.31 25.81
C GLU A 341 6.72 26.62 24.67
N ALA A 342 6.58 27.90 24.31
CA ALA A 342 5.67 28.33 23.24
C ALA A 342 6.11 27.77 21.88
N GLY A 343 7.41 27.75 21.61
CA GLY A 343 7.99 27.17 20.40
C GLY A 343 7.72 25.67 20.30
N LEU A 344 7.94 24.93 21.38
CA LEU A 344 7.66 23.48 21.44
C LEU A 344 6.17 23.16 21.26
N ASN A 345 5.28 23.97 21.84
CA ASN A 345 3.84 23.85 21.62
C ASN A 345 3.46 24.03 20.14
N ASN A 346 4.17 24.91 19.44
CA ASN A 346 3.98 25.22 18.02
C ASN A 346 4.89 24.42 17.09
N ARG A 347 5.52 23.33 17.55
CA ARG A 347 6.38 22.45 16.75
C ARG A 347 7.65 23.12 16.17
N SER A 348 8.26 24.05 16.90
CA SER A 348 9.57 24.63 16.57
C SER A 348 10.71 23.61 16.76
N GLY A 349 11.42 23.29 15.68
CA GLY A 349 12.60 22.42 15.72
C GLY A 349 13.80 23.07 16.40
N ASP A 350 13.94 24.39 16.29
CA ASP A 350 15.02 25.17 16.93
C ASP A 350 14.90 25.18 18.44
N ASP A 351 13.69 25.37 18.95
CA ASP A 351 13.42 25.33 20.39
C ASP A 351 13.55 23.91 20.95
N ALA A 352 13.23 22.89 20.14
CA ALA A 352 13.52 21.50 20.48
C ALA A 352 15.02 21.20 20.57
N ARG A 353 15.84 21.72 19.64
CA ARG A 353 17.31 21.60 19.71
C ARG A 353 17.88 22.34 20.91
N ARG A 354 17.45 23.59 21.14
CA ARG A 354 17.86 24.40 22.29
C ARG A 354 17.54 23.71 23.62
N PHE A 355 16.39 23.04 23.73
CA PHE A 355 16.05 22.23 24.89
C PHE A 355 16.95 20.99 25.05
N LEU A 356 17.25 20.26 23.96
CA LEU A 356 18.09 19.05 24.04
C LEU A 356 19.57 19.34 24.34
N GLU A 357 20.03 20.53 23.98
CA GLU A 357 21.40 21.02 24.18
C GLU A 357 21.59 21.79 25.50
N SER A 358 20.51 22.07 26.24
CA SER A 358 20.60 22.76 27.53
C SER A 358 21.47 21.97 28.52
N LEU A 359 22.40 22.68 29.16
CA LEU A 359 23.25 22.15 30.23
C LEU A 359 22.77 22.70 31.57
N PRO A 360 22.89 21.91 32.65
CA PRO A 360 22.54 22.37 34.00
C PRO A 360 23.56 23.43 34.50
N ASP A 361 23.10 24.32 35.37
CA ASP A 361 23.96 25.33 36.03
C ASP A 361 24.99 24.70 36.98
N ASP A 362 24.64 23.55 37.58
CA ASP A 362 25.54 22.74 38.41
C ASP A 362 26.06 21.54 37.59
N PRO A 363 27.37 21.40 37.39
CA PRO A 363 27.97 20.30 36.63
C PRO A 363 27.76 18.90 37.25
N ASP A 364 27.35 18.80 38.52
CA ASP A 364 27.04 17.52 39.16
C ASP A 364 25.58 17.06 38.90
N GLU A 365 24.74 17.89 38.27
CA GLU A 365 23.35 17.57 37.95
C GLU A 365 23.15 16.97 36.55
N LEU A 366 22.05 16.22 36.38
CA LEU A 366 21.66 15.68 35.08
C LEU A 366 21.02 16.77 34.20
N PRO A 367 21.13 16.71 32.85
CA PRO A 367 20.43 17.63 31.96
C PRO A 367 18.91 17.46 32.02
N LEU A 368 18.13 18.52 31.75
CA LEU A 368 16.65 18.49 31.80
C LEU A 368 16.02 17.37 30.94
N LYS A 369 16.60 17.05 29.78
CA LYS A 369 16.14 15.95 28.92
C LYS A 369 16.15 14.58 29.60
N ALA A 370 17.01 14.38 30.61
CA ALA A 370 17.09 13.13 31.37
C ALA A 370 15.95 12.98 32.40
N LEU A 371 15.23 14.06 32.69
CA LEU A 371 14.06 14.09 33.58
C LEU A 371 12.76 13.70 32.85
N LEU A 372 12.78 13.64 31.52
CA LEU A 372 11.61 13.33 30.70
C LEU A 372 11.37 11.82 30.57
N SER A 373 10.11 11.46 30.33
CA SER A 373 9.77 10.10 29.93
C SER A 373 10.35 9.76 28.55
N LYS A 374 10.68 8.48 28.30
CA LYS A 374 11.18 8.00 26.99
C LYS A 374 10.28 8.40 25.80
N GLN A 375 8.98 8.51 26.03
CA GLN A 375 8.03 8.88 24.98
C GLN A 375 8.12 10.38 24.66
N THR A 376 8.13 11.23 25.68
CA THR A 376 8.20 12.69 25.53
C THR A 376 9.56 13.11 24.99
N LEU A 377 10.63 12.50 25.48
CA LEU A 377 11.98 12.67 24.93
C LEU A 377 12.01 12.34 23.43
N ARG A 378 11.47 11.19 23.01
CA ARG A 378 11.37 10.82 21.59
C ARG A 378 10.56 11.81 20.75
N MET A 379 9.51 12.43 21.32
CA MET A 379 8.72 13.44 20.62
C MET A 379 9.53 14.72 20.39
N VAL A 380 10.32 15.14 21.38
CA VAL A 380 11.21 16.30 21.27
C VAL A 380 12.39 16.00 20.34
N GLU A 381 12.99 14.81 20.43
CA GLU A 381 14.05 14.35 19.52
C GLU A 381 13.55 14.31 18.06
N LYS A 382 12.34 13.78 17.83
CA LYS A 382 11.73 13.77 16.49
C LYS A 382 11.40 15.18 16.00
N LEU A 383 11.09 16.11 16.90
CA LEU A 383 10.84 17.50 16.54
C LEU A 383 12.14 18.27 16.26
N ALA A 384 13.20 17.97 17.00
CA ALA A 384 14.54 18.53 16.81
C ALA A 384 15.24 17.98 15.56
N ALA A 385 14.90 16.75 15.16
CA ALA A 385 15.41 16.07 13.98
C ALA A 385 14.27 15.31 13.27
N PRO A 386 13.38 16.00 12.54
CA PRO A 386 12.31 15.34 11.78
C PRO A 386 12.90 14.40 10.72
N ALA A 387 12.23 13.28 10.47
CA ALA A 387 12.59 12.38 9.38
C ALA A 387 12.45 13.14 8.07
N ALA A 388 13.52 13.20 7.28
CA ALA A 388 13.54 14.01 6.08
C ALA A 388 12.53 13.48 5.05
N GLU A 389 11.73 14.40 4.49
CA GLU A 389 10.86 14.10 3.36
C GLU A 389 11.72 13.95 2.11
N ARG A 390 11.74 12.75 1.54
CA ARG A 390 12.39 12.49 0.24
C ARG A 390 11.46 12.92 -0.89
N ILE A 391 11.94 13.85 -1.72
CA ILE A 391 11.20 14.37 -2.88
C ILE A 391 11.81 13.91 -4.20
N ARG A 392 10.97 13.76 -5.25
CA ARG A 392 11.42 13.39 -6.60
C ARG A 392 11.61 14.62 -7.48
N ASN A 393 10.64 15.54 -7.47
CA ASN A 393 10.68 16.76 -8.26
C ASN A 393 10.71 18.04 -7.37
N PRO A 394 11.84 18.77 -7.34
CA PRO A 394 11.98 19.97 -6.51
C PRO A 394 11.06 21.13 -6.93
N LEU A 395 10.69 21.23 -8.21
CA LEU A 395 9.79 22.27 -8.71
C LEU A 395 8.35 22.04 -8.21
N ILE A 396 7.92 20.77 -8.14
CA ILE A 396 6.61 20.41 -7.58
C ILE A 396 6.61 20.62 -6.06
N LYS A 397 7.67 20.24 -5.33
CA LYS A 397 7.77 20.56 -3.90
C LYS A 397 7.75 22.07 -3.65
N LEU A 398 8.43 22.87 -4.48
CA LEU A 398 8.37 24.34 -4.39
C LEU A 398 6.93 24.85 -4.52
N SER A 399 6.13 24.32 -5.47
CA SER A 399 4.71 24.69 -5.59
C SER A 399 3.91 24.38 -4.31
N ARG A 400 4.11 23.20 -3.71
CA ARG A 400 3.44 22.82 -2.45
C ARG A 400 3.81 23.74 -1.29
N VAL A 401 5.11 23.94 -1.06
CA VAL A 401 5.61 24.75 0.06
C VAL A 401 5.12 26.19 -0.02
N VAL A 402 5.08 26.75 -1.22
CA VAL A 402 4.61 28.12 -1.45
C VAL A 402 3.10 28.24 -1.19
N ALA A 403 2.31 27.26 -1.62
CA ALA A 403 0.89 27.22 -1.30
C ALA A 403 0.66 27.16 0.22
N ASP A 404 1.40 26.31 0.93
CA ASP A 404 1.35 26.19 2.39
C ASP A 404 1.76 27.49 3.10
N PHE A 405 2.78 28.19 2.59
CA PHE A 405 3.17 29.50 3.14
C PHE A 405 2.09 30.56 2.95
N ARG A 406 1.42 30.58 1.79
CA ARG A 406 0.31 31.49 1.53
C ARG A 406 -0.87 31.23 2.45
N GLU A 407 -1.24 29.97 2.66
CA GLU A 407 -2.32 29.57 3.57
C GLU A 407 -2.02 29.95 5.03
N ARG A 408 -0.79 29.71 5.49
CA ARG A 408 -0.39 29.97 6.89
C ARG A 408 -0.27 31.46 7.23
N HIS A 409 0.18 32.29 6.29
CA HIS A 409 0.59 33.68 6.56
C HIS A 409 -0.25 34.74 5.85
N ALA A 410 -1.26 34.36 5.06
CA ALA A 410 -2.13 35.29 4.32
C ALA A 410 -1.34 36.37 3.55
N LEU A 411 -0.43 35.91 2.66
CA LEU A 411 0.58 36.71 1.95
C LEU A 411 0.03 37.59 0.81
N ASP A 412 -1.14 38.20 1.02
CA ASP A 412 -1.88 38.97 0.00
C ASP A 412 -1.41 40.43 -0.10
N GLU A 413 -0.85 40.99 0.98
CA GLU A 413 -0.35 42.37 1.06
C GLU A 413 1.09 42.42 1.60
N GLY A 414 2.07 42.79 0.77
CA GLY A 414 3.48 42.95 1.17
C GLY A 414 4.48 42.48 0.11
N GLU A 415 5.77 42.73 0.36
CA GLU A 415 6.88 42.17 -0.42
C GLU A 415 7.54 41.04 0.37
N PHE A 416 7.46 39.82 -0.16
CA PHE A 416 8.04 38.62 0.43
C PHE A 416 8.96 37.93 -0.57
N ARG A 417 9.82 37.06 -0.05
CA ARG A 417 10.74 36.28 -0.87
C ARG A 417 10.83 34.85 -0.35
N VAL A 418 10.67 33.88 -1.25
CA VAL A 418 10.96 32.48 -0.97
C VAL A 418 12.39 32.20 -1.43
N ALA A 419 13.23 31.72 -0.51
CA ALA A 419 14.59 31.33 -0.78
C ALA A 419 14.72 29.80 -0.80
N VAL A 420 15.24 29.24 -1.88
CA VAL A 420 15.58 27.81 -1.98
C VAL A 420 17.09 27.68 -1.73
N ARG A 421 17.45 27.05 -0.61
CA ARG A 421 18.83 26.94 -0.13
C ARG A 421 19.28 25.48 -0.07
N ALA A 422 20.56 25.24 -0.25
CA ALA A 422 21.14 23.97 0.18
C ALA A 422 21.15 23.91 1.72
N GLY A 423 20.75 22.77 2.29
CA GLY A 423 20.62 22.64 3.74
C GLY A 423 21.95 22.74 4.49
N GLN A 424 21.90 23.07 5.78
CA GLN A 424 23.11 23.29 6.62
C GLN A 424 24.08 22.10 6.70
N SER A 425 23.62 20.88 6.36
CA SER A 425 24.43 19.66 6.31
C SER A 425 25.19 19.45 4.99
N LEU A 426 25.11 20.40 4.04
CA LEU A 426 25.81 20.30 2.76
C LEU A 426 27.33 20.32 2.94
N THR A 427 27.97 19.18 2.70
CA THR A 427 29.42 18.99 2.68
C THR A 427 29.96 18.77 1.27
N GLU A 428 31.28 18.79 1.07
CA GLU A 428 31.91 18.45 -0.22
C GLU A 428 31.49 17.07 -0.76
N GLN A 429 31.12 16.13 0.12
CA GLN A 429 30.64 14.79 -0.23
C GLN A 429 29.29 14.80 -0.99
N HIS A 430 28.56 15.91 -0.95
CA HIS A 430 27.32 16.12 -1.71
C HIS A 430 27.58 16.71 -3.11
N GLY A 431 28.86 16.89 -3.47
CA GLY A 431 29.29 17.42 -4.76
C GLY A 431 28.63 16.77 -5.98
N PRO A 432 28.65 15.42 -6.09
CA PRO A 432 28.03 14.70 -7.20
C PRO A 432 26.52 14.93 -7.32
N ILE A 433 25.76 14.74 -6.24
CA ILE A 433 24.30 14.87 -6.27
C ILE A 433 23.87 16.32 -6.54
N ALA A 434 24.60 17.31 -6.00
CA ALA A 434 24.33 18.72 -6.26
C ALA A 434 24.63 19.08 -7.73
N GLY A 435 25.65 18.48 -8.34
CA GLY A 435 25.95 18.65 -9.77
C GLY A 435 24.85 18.05 -10.66
N LEU A 436 24.36 16.85 -10.33
CA LEU A 436 23.23 16.24 -11.04
C LEU A 436 21.95 17.07 -10.88
N PHE A 437 21.68 17.59 -9.68
CA PHE A 437 20.55 18.49 -9.44
C PHE A 437 20.64 19.75 -10.31
N ALA A 438 21.81 20.40 -10.33
CA ALA A 438 22.04 21.60 -11.13
C ALA A 438 21.90 21.31 -12.63
N PHE A 439 22.38 20.16 -13.10
CA PHE A 439 22.22 19.71 -14.49
C PHE A 439 20.74 19.57 -14.86
N LEU A 440 19.91 18.94 -14.01
CA LEU A 440 18.51 18.65 -14.31
C LEU A 440 17.55 19.83 -14.10
N TYR A 441 17.72 20.59 -13.02
CA TYR A 441 16.74 21.58 -12.56
C TYR A 441 17.30 22.99 -12.39
N GLY A 442 18.63 23.16 -12.37
CA GLY A 442 19.28 24.42 -12.04
C GLY A 442 18.85 25.57 -12.96
N ARG A 443 18.77 25.30 -14.27
CA ARG A 443 18.34 26.31 -15.24
C ARG A 443 16.85 26.64 -15.15
N SER A 444 15.98 25.64 -14.95
CA SER A 444 14.54 25.89 -14.74
C SER A 444 14.28 26.75 -13.49
N LEU A 445 15.02 26.53 -12.41
CA LEU A 445 14.96 27.35 -11.20
C LEU A 445 15.39 28.80 -11.46
N LEU A 446 16.45 29.01 -12.26
CA LEU A 446 16.89 30.34 -12.68
C LEU A 446 15.87 31.04 -13.58
N ASP A 447 15.25 30.30 -14.52
CA ASP A 447 14.24 30.86 -15.42
C ASP A 447 12.99 31.31 -14.64
N ILE A 448 12.60 30.57 -13.58
CA ILE A 448 11.53 30.99 -12.66
C ILE A 448 11.94 32.24 -11.88
N GLU A 449 13.14 32.27 -11.28
CA GLU A 449 13.66 33.44 -10.56
C GLU A 449 13.65 34.69 -11.45
N GLN A 450 14.10 34.57 -12.69
CA GLN A 450 14.11 35.68 -13.66
C GLN A 450 12.70 36.08 -14.09
N GLY A 451 11.84 35.13 -14.45
CA GLY A 451 10.47 35.41 -14.89
C GLY A 451 9.61 36.11 -13.84
N LEU A 452 9.85 35.83 -12.56
CA LEU A 452 9.15 36.47 -11.44
C LEU A 452 9.72 37.84 -11.08
N SER A 453 10.97 38.14 -11.45
CA SER A 453 11.60 39.43 -11.13
C SER A 453 10.98 40.62 -11.87
N ASP A 454 10.32 40.37 -13.01
CA ASP A 454 9.58 41.36 -13.79
C ASP A 454 8.06 41.37 -13.48
N GLY A 455 7.59 40.49 -12.57
CA GLY A 455 6.18 40.29 -12.24
C GLY A 455 5.61 41.29 -11.22
N ALA A 456 4.27 41.43 -11.19
CA ALA A 456 3.55 42.26 -10.22
C ALA A 456 3.16 41.50 -8.91
N GLY A 457 3.73 40.32 -8.69
CA GLY A 457 3.39 39.44 -7.56
C GLY A 457 3.97 39.92 -6.22
N SER A 458 3.31 39.56 -5.11
CA SER A 458 3.75 39.87 -3.74
C SER A 458 4.97 39.04 -3.27
N ILE A 459 5.29 37.96 -3.97
CA ILE A 459 6.35 37.01 -3.61
C ILE A 459 7.34 36.86 -4.76
N THR A 460 8.64 36.98 -4.46
CA THR A 460 9.74 36.69 -5.38
C THR A 460 10.46 35.38 -5.02
N LEU A 461 11.20 34.80 -5.97
CA LEU A 461 12.03 33.62 -5.74
C LEU A 461 13.51 34.03 -5.67
N LYS A 462 14.28 33.40 -4.78
CA LYS A 462 15.75 33.43 -4.81
C LYS A 462 16.31 32.03 -4.66
N VAL A 463 17.19 31.62 -5.57
CA VAL A 463 17.81 30.31 -5.53
C VAL A 463 19.28 30.46 -5.17
N ASP A 464 19.76 29.56 -4.31
CA ASP A 464 21.18 29.46 -3.95
C ASP A 464 22.03 29.07 -5.17
N GLU A 465 23.15 29.78 -5.37
CA GLU A 465 24.10 29.52 -6.45
C GLU A 465 24.66 28.10 -6.41
N GLY A 466 24.75 27.50 -5.21
CA GLY A 466 25.20 26.11 -5.04
C GLY A 466 24.33 25.07 -5.76
N LEU A 467 23.06 25.39 -6.01
CA LEU A 467 22.05 24.54 -6.64
C LEU A 467 21.89 24.79 -8.15
N THR A 468 22.39 25.92 -8.66
CA THR A 468 22.24 26.34 -10.06
C THR A 468 23.55 26.32 -10.83
N ARG A 469 24.69 26.35 -10.13
CA ARG A 469 26.02 26.30 -10.74
C ARG A 469 26.32 24.90 -11.29
N GLN A 470 26.55 24.83 -12.61
CA GLN A 470 27.03 23.62 -13.27
C GLN A 470 28.37 23.17 -12.69
N ARG A 471 28.49 21.85 -12.49
CA ARG A 471 29.70 21.18 -11.97
C ARG A 471 30.19 20.19 -13.01
N ALA A 472 31.47 19.85 -12.96
CA ALA A 472 31.97 18.72 -13.73
C ALA A 472 31.37 17.42 -13.19
N VAL A 473 31.14 16.45 -14.08
CA VAL A 473 30.81 15.07 -13.71
C VAL A 473 31.92 14.55 -12.78
N PRO A 474 31.60 13.74 -11.75
CA PRO A 474 32.62 13.18 -10.87
C PRO A 474 33.67 12.40 -11.71
N PRO A 475 34.97 12.54 -11.40
CA PRO A 475 36.02 11.91 -12.22
C PRO A 475 35.95 10.38 -12.13
N LEU A 476 36.41 9.69 -13.16
CA LEU A 476 36.53 8.23 -13.15
C LEU A 476 37.57 7.78 -12.10
N LYS A 477 37.20 6.88 -11.19
CA LYS A 477 38.10 6.38 -10.14
C LYS A 477 38.81 5.10 -10.60
N ARG A 478 40.03 5.25 -11.15
CA ARG A 478 40.92 4.20 -11.74
C ARG A 478 40.30 3.40 -12.89
N GLU A 479 41.08 3.22 -13.95
CA GLU A 479 40.78 2.25 -15.02
C GLU A 479 40.92 0.84 -14.43
N ILE A 480 39.80 0.17 -14.15
CA ILE A 480 39.79 -1.29 -14.08
C ILE A 480 39.65 -1.76 -15.52
N ASP A 481 40.70 -2.38 -16.06
CA ASP A 481 40.64 -3.03 -17.37
C ASP A 481 39.43 -3.99 -17.36
N PRO A 482 38.42 -3.78 -18.23
CA PRO A 482 37.21 -4.59 -18.22
C PRO A 482 37.48 -6.08 -18.49
N ASP A 483 38.68 -6.47 -18.92
CA ASP A 483 39.11 -7.85 -19.21
C ASP A 483 40.14 -8.43 -18.22
N ALA A 484 40.52 -7.71 -17.15
CA ALA A 484 41.51 -8.19 -16.18
C ALA A 484 40.86 -8.89 -14.95
N ASP A 485 41.22 -10.15 -14.71
CA ASP A 485 40.74 -11.02 -13.62
C ASP A 485 41.39 -10.78 -12.23
N ASP A 486 42.21 -9.73 -12.06
CA ASP A 486 43.01 -9.56 -10.83
C ASP A 486 42.28 -8.69 -9.79
N VAL A 487 41.64 -9.33 -8.82
CA VAL A 487 41.18 -8.71 -7.57
C VAL A 487 42.31 -8.80 -6.53
N ASP A 488 43.02 -7.70 -6.29
CA ASP A 488 44.00 -7.59 -5.21
C ASP A 488 43.26 -7.50 -3.85
N PRO A 489 43.40 -8.46 -2.92
CA PRO A 489 42.62 -8.51 -1.68
C PRO A 489 43.02 -7.46 -0.63
N LEU A 490 43.94 -6.55 -0.95
CA LEU A 490 44.55 -5.60 -0.01
C LEU A 490 44.23 -4.13 -0.27
N SER A 491 43.28 -3.80 -1.15
CA SER A 491 42.87 -2.40 -1.26
C SER A 491 42.02 -1.95 -0.06
N SER A 492 42.43 -0.84 0.54
CA SER A 492 41.73 -0.17 1.64
C SER A 492 40.40 0.42 1.17
N GLU A 493 39.43 0.55 2.09
CA GLU A 493 38.08 1.14 1.96
C GLU A 493 37.98 2.53 1.26
N GLU A 494 39.12 3.16 0.92
CA GLU A 494 39.18 4.40 0.12
C GLU A 494 38.94 4.18 -1.40
N GLU A 495 38.79 2.93 -1.86
CA GLU A 495 38.55 2.55 -3.28
C GLU A 495 37.07 2.37 -3.68
N GLU A 496 36.11 2.72 -2.82
CA GLU A 496 34.67 2.55 -3.08
C GLU A 496 34.06 3.71 -3.92
N GLY A 497 34.25 3.71 -5.24
CA GLY A 497 33.42 4.45 -6.23
C GLY A 497 32.96 5.90 -5.90
N THR A 498 31.93 6.39 -6.60
CA THR A 498 31.25 7.65 -6.29
C THR A 498 30.10 7.37 -5.35
N VAL A 499 30.09 8.02 -4.19
CA VAL A 499 28.99 7.90 -3.21
C VAL A 499 27.97 8.99 -3.47
N TRP A 500 26.73 8.58 -3.76
CA TRP A 500 25.62 9.48 -4.01
C TRP A 500 24.76 9.62 -2.75
N ARG A 501 24.92 10.73 -2.03
CA ARG A 501 24.08 11.07 -0.87
C ARG A 501 22.86 11.87 -1.30
N SER A 502 21.80 11.88 -0.48
CA SER A 502 20.65 12.76 -0.70
C SER A 502 21.06 14.23 -0.57
N LEU A 503 20.45 15.11 -1.36
CA LEU A 503 20.73 16.54 -1.34
C LEU A 503 19.76 17.23 -0.36
N PRO A 504 20.23 17.77 0.78
CA PRO A 504 19.37 18.49 1.70
C PRO A 504 18.95 19.84 1.10
N LEU A 505 17.65 20.13 1.16
CA LEU A 505 17.03 21.36 0.66
C LEU A 505 16.27 22.06 1.79
N GLU A 506 16.34 23.39 1.79
CA GLU A 506 15.57 24.25 2.69
C GLU A 506 14.79 25.26 1.86
N PHE A 507 13.50 25.42 2.17
CA PHE A 507 12.64 26.43 1.57
C PHE A 507 12.29 27.46 2.64
N VAL A 508 12.68 28.71 2.45
CA VAL A 508 12.63 29.72 3.50
C VAL A 508 11.81 30.92 3.04
N LEU A 509 10.78 31.28 3.78
CA LEU A 509 10.00 32.50 3.59
C LEU A 509 10.68 33.67 4.32
N VAL A 510 10.92 34.75 3.59
CA VAL A 510 11.64 35.93 4.07
C VAL A 510 10.80 37.19 3.83
N ASP A 511 10.79 38.11 4.80
CA ASP A 511 10.14 39.42 4.67
C ASP A 511 10.97 40.43 3.87
N ALA A 512 10.40 41.61 3.59
CA ALA A 512 11.09 42.71 2.91
C ALA A 512 12.36 43.22 3.61
N LYS A 513 12.53 42.94 4.92
CA LYS A 513 13.70 43.33 5.72
C LYS A 513 14.77 42.24 5.78
N GLY A 514 14.51 41.08 5.19
CA GLY A 514 15.42 39.94 5.20
C GLY A 514 15.27 39.02 6.41
N ALA A 515 14.25 39.20 7.26
CA ALA A 515 13.98 38.32 8.39
C ALA A 515 13.25 37.05 7.93
N GLU A 516 13.70 35.91 8.41
CA GLU A 516 13.04 34.61 8.19
C GLU A 516 11.72 34.57 8.98
N ILE A 517 10.60 34.38 8.25
CA ILE A 517 9.25 34.29 8.81
C ILE A 517 8.89 32.83 9.09
N ASP A 518 9.23 31.95 8.15
CA ASP A 518 8.89 30.53 8.17
C ASP A 518 9.89 29.76 7.31
N SER A 519 10.06 28.47 7.60
CA SER A 519 10.89 27.60 6.81
C SER A 519 10.37 26.17 6.81
N GLU A 520 10.43 25.55 5.64
CA GLU A 520 10.27 24.12 5.47
C GLU A 520 11.66 23.51 5.40
N THR A 521 12.03 22.83 6.49
CA THR A 521 13.33 22.16 6.66
C THR A 521 13.14 20.64 6.70
N ALA A 522 14.24 19.87 6.63
CA ALA A 522 14.21 18.41 6.49
C ALA A 522 13.52 17.93 5.20
N VAL A 523 13.79 18.61 4.09
CA VAL A 523 13.49 18.11 2.76
C VAL A 523 14.78 17.62 2.12
N GLU A 524 14.74 16.46 1.48
CA GLU A 524 15.89 15.86 0.81
C GLU A 524 15.52 15.48 -0.62
N TRP A 525 16.32 15.92 -1.59
CA TRP A 525 16.20 15.46 -2.96
C TRP A 525 17.07 14.24 -3.20
N TYR A 526 16.43 13.13 -3.59
CA TYR A 526 17.13 11.93 -4.01
C TYR A 526 16.22 11.18 -4.99
N PRO A 527 16.50 11.18 -6.30
CA PRO A 527 15.62 10.56 -7.29
C PRO A 527 15.63 9.03 -7.19
N ASP A 528 14.55 8.36 -7.60
CA ASP A 528 14.42 6.90 -7.48
C ASP A 528 15.36 6.16 -8.45
N ASP A 529 15.38 6.55 -9.73
CA ASP A 529 16.25 5.98 -10.76
C ASP A 529 17.58 6.73 -10.89
N LEU A 530 18.23 7.02 -9.76
CA LEU A 530 19.48 7.78 -9.72
C LEU A 530 20.55 7.26 -10.71
N PRO A 531 20.83 5.94 -10.83
CA PRO A 531 21.86 5.46 -11.75
C PRO A 531 21.60 5.85 -13.21
N TYR A 532 20.34 5.86 -13.65
CA TYR A 532 19.95 6.23 -15.01
C TYR A 532 20.08 7.74 -15.25
N LEU A 533 19.72 8.56 -14.26
CA LEU A 533 19.90 10.01 -14.35
C LEU A 533 21.37 10.42 -14.27
N ALA A 534 22.17 9.72 -13.47
CA ALA A 534 23.62 9.89 -13.44
C ALA A 534 24.25 9.49 -14.79
N LEU A 535 23.81 8.35 -15.37
CA LEU A 535 24.22 7.91 -16.71
C LEU A 535 23.92 8.98 -17.77
N PHE A 536 22.76 9.65 -17.68
CA PHE A 536 22.42 10.74 -18.59
C PHE A 536 23.47 11.86 -18.52
N TRP A 537 23.73 12.36 -17.32
CA TRP A 537 24.69 13.43 -17.10
C TRP A 537 26.11 13.03 -17.55
N ILE A 538 26.53 11.80 -17.26
CA ILE A 538 27.82 11.24 -17.71
C ILE A 538 27.88 11.12 -19.24
N SER A 539 26.83 10.61 -19.89
CA SER A 539 26.81 10.39 -21.35
C SER A 539 26.85 11.70 -22.18
N VAL A 540 26.49 12.82 -21.55
CA VAL A 540 26.47 14.15 -22.19
C VAL A 540 27.69 14.97 -21.80
N CYS A 541 28.05 14.98 -20.51
CA CYS A 541 29.05 15.89 -19.93
C CYS A 541 30.30 15.18 -19.38
N GLY A 542 30.34 13.84 -19.36
CA GLY A 542 31.48 13.08 -18.86
C GLY A 542 32.71 13.22 -19.77
N GLU A 543 33.90 13.04 -19.20
CA GLU A 543 35.16 12.99 -19.95
C GLU A 543 35.29 11.72 -20.82
N ASP A 544 34.60 10.67 -20.40
CA ASP A 544 34.55 9.31 -20.95
C ASP A 544 33.29 9.04 -21.79
N ARG A 545 32.57 10.10 -22.19
CA ARG A 545 31.28 10.04 -22.92
C ARG A 545 31.34 9.51 -24.35
N GLY A 546 32.54 9.27 -24.88
CA GLY A 546 32.78 8.84 -26.26
C GLY A 546 32.51 9.92 -27.32
N GLU A 547 33.05 9.72 -28.52
CA GLU A 547 32.84 10.62 -29.67
C GLU A 547 31.40 10.48 -30.22
N ILE A 548 30.85 11.58 -30.75
CA ILE A 548 29.48 11.60 -31.34
C ILE A 548 29.42 10.70 -32.59
N ALA A 549 30.55 10.54 -33.29
CA ALA A 549 30.70 9.73 -34.49
C ALA A 549 30.88 8.23 -34.21
N MET A 550 30.48 7.74 -33.03
CA MET A 550 30.59 6.34 -32.62
C MET A 550 29.21 5.72 -32.39
N GLU A 551 29.07 4.45 -32.77
CA GLU A 551 27.99 3.57 -32.33
C GLU A 551 28.33 3.00 -30.95
N LEU A 552 27.43 3.19 -29.99
CA LEU A 552 27.63 2.75 -28.61
C LEU A 552 27.16 1.30 -28.43
N HIS A 553 27.95 0.51 -27.73
CA HIS A 553 27.63 -0.89 -27.41
C HIS A 553 27.79 -1.15 -25.92
N ALA A 554 26.97 -2.04 -25.36
CA ALA A 554 27.13 -2.51 -23.99
C ALA A 554 28.32 -3.49 -23.87
N PRO A 555 28.93 -3.62 -22.67
CA PRO A 555 29.97 -4.61 -22.42
C PRO A 555 29.41 -6.04 -22.54
N ALA A 556 30.20 -7.01 -23.03
CA ALA A 556 29.74 -8.40 -23.23
C ALA A 556 29.77 -9.25 -21.95
N ASN A 557 30.59 -8.86 -20.98
CA ASN A 557 30.90 -9.65 -19.78
C ASN A 557 30.11 -9.25 -18.53
N ARG A 558 29.19 -8.29 -18.66
CA ARG A 558 28.37 -7.77 -17.57
C ARG A 558 26.92 -7.67 -18.02
N SER A 559 26.00 -7.73 -17.08
CA SER A 559 24.62 -7.36 -17.37
C SER A 559 24.52 -5.84 -17.60
N GLY A 560 23.51 -5.43 -18.36
CA GLY A 560 23.25 -4.04 -18.66
C GLY A 560 22.96 -3.20 -17.41
N GLU A 561 22.18 -3.75 -16.45
CA GLU A 561 21.93 -3.07 -15.16
C GLU A 561 23.21 -2.88 -14.35
N ALA A 562 24.05 -3.91 -14.24
CA ALA A 562 25.32 -3.81 -13.52
C ALA A 562 26.25 -2.77 -14.16
N TRP A 563 26.30 -2.72 -15.50
CA TRP A 563 27.08 -1.70 -16.21
C TRP A 563 26.58 -0.27 -15.92
N ILE A 564 25.26 -0.03 -15.91
CA ILE A 564 24.70 1.29 -15.59
C ILE A 564 25.07 1.69 -14.16
N GLU A 565 24.92 0.78 -13.20
CA GLU A 565 25.30 1.04 -11.81
C GLU A 565 26.79 1.36 -11.71
N GLU A 566 27.67 0.55 -12.29
CA GLU A 566 29.12 0.74 -12.23
C GLU A 566 29.58 2.05 -12.91
N VAL A 567 28.96 2.43 -14.04
CA VAL A 567 29.20 3.73 -14.68
C VAL A 567 28.72 4.88 -13.81
N ALA A 568 27.52 4.78 -13.22
CA ALA A 568 27.01 5.80 -12.30
C ALA A 568 27.87 5.94 -11.04
N HIS A 569 28.46 4.84 -10.56
CA HIS A 569 29.44 4.83 -9.47
C HIS A 569 30.85 5.24 -9.92
N ARG A 570 31.07 5.55 -11.21
CA ARG A 570 32.36 5.99 -11.77
C ARG A 570 33.50 5.01 -11.50
N VAL A 571 33.19 3.71 -11.49
CA VAL A 571 34.18 2.62 -11.46
C VAL A 571 34.43 2.06 -12.87
N LEU A 572 33.52 2.33 -13.81
CA LEU A 572 33.71 2.06 -15.24
C LEU A 572 33.47 3.30 -16.10
N PRO A 573 34.18 3.42 -17.22
CA PRO A 573 33.88 4.44 -18.20
C PRO A 573 32.55 4.14 -18.91
N PHE A 574 31.84 5.19 -19.30
CA PHE A 574 30.67 5.08 -20.16
C PHE A 574 31.04 4.50 -21.53
N ALA A 575 32.04 5.08 -22.21
CA ALA A 575 32.59 4.51 -23.43
C ALA A 575 33.46 3.29 -23.09
N ASN A 576 32.86 2.11 -23.08
CA ASN A 576 33.61 0.86 -23.09
C ASN A 576 34.22 0.64 -24.49
N GLY A 577 35.41 0.05 -24.58
CA GLY A 577 36.19 -0.09 -25.82
C GLY A 577 35.53 -0.86 -26.98
N ARG A 578 34.23 -1.17 -26.90
CA ARG A 578 33.41 -1.76 -27.95
C ARG A 578 32.68 -0.74 -28.82
N ALA A 579 32.76 0.55 -28.49
CA ALA A 579 32.23 1.61 -29.35
C ALA A 579 32.86 1.51 -30.76
N ARG A 580 32.04 1.66 -31.81
CA ARG A 580 32.48 1.48 -33.20
C ARG A 580 32.43 2.79 -33.95
N ALA A 581 33.53 3.17 -34.60
CA ALA A 581 33.57 4.36 -35.42
C ALA A 581 32.66 4.21 -36.65
N ILE A 582 31.83 5.21 -36.90
CA ILE A 582 31.02 5.29 -38.11
C ILE A 582 31.96 5.51 -39.30
N GLY A 583 31.74 4.76 -40.39
CA GLY A 583 32.57 4.85 -41.59
C GLY A 583 32.57 6.26 -42.21
N PRO A 584 33.71 6.75 -42.74
CA PRO A 584 33.83 8.12 -43.26
C PRO A 584 32.86 8.43 -44.40
N ASP A 585 32.53 7.42 -45.21
CA ASP A 585 31.54 7.42 -46.28
C ASP A 585 30.11 7.64 -45.75
N ILE A 586 29.78 7.09 -44.57
CA ILE A 586 28.49 7.29 -43.92
C ILE A 586 28.45 8.66 -43.23
N LEU A 587 29.55 9.06 -42.58
CA LEU A 587 29.68 10.38 -41.94
C LEU A 587 29.52 11.54 -42.95
N ALA A 588 30.02 11.36 -44.18
CA ALA A 588 29.87 12.33 -45.26
C ALA A 588 28.43 12.44 -45.80
N HIS A 589 27.53 11.52 -45.42
CA HIS A 589 26.14 11.60 -45.84
C HIS A 589 25.46 12.83 -45.21
N PRO A 590 24.76 13.70 -45.98
CA PRO A 590 24.22 14.95 -45.48
C PRO A 590 23.32 14.81 -44.24
N MET A 591 22.50 13.76 -44.19
CA MET A 591 21.64 13.48 -43.04
C MET A 591 22.43 13.13 -41.78
N VAL A 592 23.50 12.36 -41.91
CA VAL A 592 24.33 11.93 -40.76
C VAL A 592 25.21 13.08 -40.28
N SER A 593 25.77 13.89 -41.18
CA SER A 593 26.53 15.09 -40.82
C SER A 593 25.67 16.09 -40.01
N ARG A 594 24.45 16.39 -40.49
CA ARG A 594 23.52 17.29 -39.77
C ARG A 594 23.11 16.70 -38.42
N LEU A 595 22.90 15.39 -38.33
CA LEU A 595 22.60 14.72 -37.06
C LEU A 595 23.75 14.89 -36.04
N ILE A 596 24.99 14.74 -36.48
CA ILE A 596 26.17 14.93 -35.63
C ILE A 596 26.29 16.38 -35.17
N GLU A 597 26.00 17.36 -36.04
CA GLU A 597 25.98 18.78 -35.70
C GLU A 597 24.96 19.09 -34.59
N ILE A 598 23.72 18.60 -34.74
CA ILE A 598 22.65 18.77 -33.74
C ILE A 598 23.08 18.19 -32.38
N ARG A 599 23.62 16.96 -32.38
CA ARG A 599 24.08 16.27 -31.16
C ARG A 599 25.27 16.99 -30.51
N SER A 600 26.16 17.58 -31.32
CA SER A 600 27.32 18.33 -30.84
C SER A 600 26.92 19.64 -30.16
N LEU A 601 25.98 20.37 -30.77
CA LEU A 601 25.42 21.59 -30.20
C LEU A 601 24.72 21.30 -28.86
N PHE A 602 23.89 20.26 -28.81
CA PHE A 602 23.23 19.84 -27.57
C PHE A 602 24.24 19.58 -26.45
N ARG A 603 25.29 18.78 -26.69
CA ARG A 603 26.31 18.48 -25.67
C ARG A 603 27.02 19.74 -25.18
N GLN A 604 27.38 20.66 -26.08
CA GLN A 604 28.06 21.90 -25.73
C GLN A 604 27.20 22.83 -24.87
N GLU A 605 25.92 22.96 -25.20
CA GLU A 605 24.99 23.82 -24.44
C GLU A 605 24.64 23.19 -23.09
N ALA A 606 24.38 21.88 -23.05
CA ALA A 606 24.08 21.15 -21.82
C ALA A 606 25.26 21.15 -20.83
N GLU A 607 26.49 21.04 -21.31
CA GLU A 607 27.71 21.14 -20.48
C GLU A 607 27.90 22.55 -19.90
N ARG A 608 27.45 23.60 -20.60
CA ARG A 608 27.57 25.00 -20.16
C ARG A 608 26.50 25.39 -19.15
N GLU A 609 25.25 25.03 -19.39
CA GLU A 609 24.10 25.59 -18.66
C GLU A 609 23.21 24.54 -17.98
N GLY A 610 23.41 23.25 -18.25
CA GLY A 610 22.48 22.19 -17.87
C GLY A 610 21.28 22.15 -18.81
N LEU A 611 20.19 21.53 -18.36
CA LEU A 611 18.98 21.36 -19.17
C LEU A 611 18.04 22.56 -19.07
N SER A 612 17.72 23.17 -20.21
CA SER A 612 16.67 24.20 -20.32
C SER A 612 15.57 23.71 -21.27
N ALA A 613 14.30 23.98 -20.96
CA ALA A 613 13.21 23.55 -21.81
C ALA A 613 13.29 24.15 -23.24
N GLU A 614 13.81 25.38 -23.36
CA GLU A 614 14.05 26.02 -24.65
C GLU A 614 15.09 25.28 -25.49
N MET A 615 16.27 24.99 -24.93
CA MET A 615 17.34 24.23 -25.59
C MET A 615 16.82 22.86 -26.06
N LEU A 616 16.11 22.16 -25.18
CA LEU A 616 15.58 20.83 -25.48
C LEU A 616 14.57 20.84 -26.63
N ASN A 617 13.66 21.82 -26.66
CA ASN A 617 12.71 21.99 -27.76
C ASN A 617 13.43 22.38 -29.06
N ASN A 618 14.42 23.27 -29.02
CA ASN A 618 15.19 23.67 -30.20
C ASN A 618 15.95 22.50 -30.85
N VAL A 619 16.49 21.59 -30.03
CA VAL A 619 17.14 20.36 -30.49
C VAL A 619 16.12 19.41 -31.12
N PHE A 620 14.97 19.23 -30.46
CA PHE A 620 13.89 18.40 -31.00
C PHE A 620 13.36 18.93 -32.33
N ASP A 621 13.10 20.23 -32.46
CA ASP A 621 12.57 20.83 -33.68
C ASP A 621 13.52 20.63 -34.87
N GLN A 622 14.81 20.93 -34.68
CA GLN A 622 15.84 20.71 -35.72
C GLN A 622 15.96 19.24 -36.12
N TRP A 623 15.89 18.33 -35.14
CA TRP A 623 15.94 16.90 -35.42
C TRP A 623 14.65 16.39 -36.08
N SER A 624 13.49 16.90 -35.70
CA SER A 624 12.20 16.52 -36.29
C SER A 624 12.12 16.90 -37.77
N ASP A 625 12.65 18.07 -38.14
CA ASP A 625 12.80 18.46 -39.54
C ASP A 625 13.76 17.52 -40.28
N LEU A 626 14.89 17.18 -39.66
CA LEU A 626 15.86 16.23 -40.23
C LEU A 626 15.27 14.83 -40.39
N LEU A 627 14.45 14.36 -39.44
CA LEU A 627 13.74 13.08 -39.49
C LEU A 627 12.76 13.03 -40.65
N ALA A 628 12.03 14.13 -40.89
CA ALA A 628 11.13 14.25 -42.03
C ALA A 628 11.86 14.11 -43.38
N GLU A 629 13.04 14.73 -43.50
CA GLU A 629 13.92 14.57 -44.66
C GLU A 629 14.47 13.13 -44.76
N ALA A 630 14.94 12.56 -43.64
CA ALA A 630 15.50 11.21 -43.56
C ALA A 630 14.49 10.14 -44.00
N ARG A 631 13.21 10.29 -43.63
CA ARG A 631 12.10 9.43 -44.10
C ARG A 631 11.98 9.36 -45.62
N GLN A 632 12.27 10.45 -46.32
CA GLN A 632 12.19 10.53 -47.78
C GLN A 632 13.46 10.02 -48.46
N VAL A 633 14.62 10.22 -47.82
CA VAL A 633 15.93 9.83 -48.37
C VAL A 633 16.23 8.35 -48.14
N PHE A 634 15.93 7.83 -46.96
CA PHE A 634 16.20 6.43 -46.58
C PHE A 634 15.01 5.53 -46.94
N LEU A 635 14.87 5.23 -48.23
CA LEU A 635 13.92 4.25 -48.75
C LEU A 635 14.62 2.91 -49.00
N PRO A 636 14.36 1.87 -48.19
CA PRO A 636 14.88 0.54 -48.45
C PRO A 636 14.30 -0.07 -49.73
N ASP A 637 15.15 -0.78 -50.48
CA ASP A 637 14.77 -1.56 -51.68
C ASP A 637 15.44 -2.95 -51.58
N GLY A 638 14.89 -3.79 -50.69
CA GLY A 638 15.41 -5.12 -50.38
C GLY A 638 16.60 -5.15 -49.39
N ASP A 639 17.42 -4.09 -49.36
CA ASP A 639 18.51 -3.88 -48.41
C ASP A 639 18.29 -2.61 -47.56
N ILE A 640 18.80 -2.61 -46.33
CA ILE A 640 18.68 -1.48 -45.39
C ILE A 640 19.83 -0.48 -45.65
N PRO A 641 19.54 0.81 -45.92
CA PRO A 641 20.58 1.83 -46.06
C PRO A 641 21.39 1.98 -44.76
N ARG A 642 22.72 1.89 -44.81
CA ARG A 642 23.56 2.03 -43.60
C ARG A 642 23.39 3.38 -42.88
N GLY A 643 23.15 4.46 -43.64
CA GLY A 643 22.86 5.77 -43.07
C GLY A 643 21.58 5.78 -42.23
N MET A 644 20.59 4.95 -42.59
CA MET A 644 19.35 4.77 -41.82
C MET A 644 19.63 4.07 -40.48
N GLN A 645 20.48 3.04 -40.47
CA GLN A 645 20.89 2.34 -39.24
C GLN A 645 21.56 3.31 -38.27
N VAL A 646 22.57 4.05 -38.74
CA VAL A 646 23.27 5.07 -37.94
C VAL A 646 22.32 6.14 -37.42
N PHE A 647 21.36 6.59 -38.23
CA PHE A 647 20.38 7.58 -37.81
C PHE A 647 19.45 7.05 -36.72
N MET A 648 18.91 5.83 -36.91
CA MET A 648 17.98 5.20 -35.97
C MET A 648 18.64 4.82 -34.64
N HIS A 649 19.91 4.43 -34.65
CA HIS A 649 20.64 4.01 -33.44
C HIS A 649 21.44 5.15 -32.78
N ALA A 650 21.30 6.38 -33.26
CA ALA A 650 21.87 7.54 -32.59
C ALA A 650 21.27 7.69 -31.18
N ASP A 651 22.12 8.03 -30.22
CA ASP A 651 21.74 8.17 -28.81
C ASP A 651 21.12 6.90 -28.19
N CYS A 652 21.50 5.74 -28.73
CA CYS A 652 21.14 4.42 -28.20
C CYS A 652 22.38 3.59 -27.87
N VAL A 653 22.26 2.69 -26.89
CA VAL A 653 23.27 1.65 -26.58
C VAL A 653 22.79 0.32 -27.11
N LEU A 654 23.58 -0.28 -28.02
CA LEU A 654 23.26 -1.52 -28.72
C LEU A 654 23.83 -2.75 -28.00
N GLY A 655 23.19 -3.91 -28.22
CA GLY A 655 23.67 -5.18 -27.67
C GLY A 655 23.58 -5.25 -26.15
N PHE A 656 22.65 -4.49 -25.57
CA PHE A 656 22.39 -4.44 -24.13
C PHE A 656 21.70 -5.77 -23.74
N ASP A 657 22.36 -6.64 -22.98
CA ASP A 657 21.81 -7.95 -22.58
C ASP A 657 21.20 -8.75 -23.74
N GLY A 658 21.96 -8.94 -24.82
CA GLY A 658 21.51 -9.66 -26.02
C GLY A 658 20.91 -8.72 -27.07
N ASP A 659 19.66 -8.97 -27.47
CA ASP A 659 18.97 -8.29 -28.58
C ASP A 659 18.14 -7.08 -28.10
N ARG A 660 18.66 -6.33 -27.12
CA ARG A 660 17.99 -5.15 -26.56
C ARG A 660 18.74 -3.88 -26.93
N VAL A 661 17.97 -2.80 -27.03
CA VAL A 661 18.44 -1.45 -27.33
C VAL A 661 17.98 -0.53 -26.19
N LEU A 662 18.93 0.18 -25.60
CA LEU A 662 18.66 1.18 -24.58
C LEU A 662 18.68 2.57 -25.24
N MET A 663 17.52 3.22 -25.35
CA MET A 663 17.44 4.61 -25.85
C MET A 663 17.69 5.58 -24.70
N LEU A 664 18.78 6.34 -24.83
CA LEU A 664 19.22 7.29 -23.81
C LEU A 664 18.33 8.53 -23.79
N GLN A 665 18.35 9.23 -22.66
CA GLN A 665 17.58 10.46 -22.47
C GLN A 665 18.02 11.59 -23.42
N SER A 666 19.24 11.53 -23.95
CA SER A 666 19.73 12.47 -24.97
C SER A 666 19.02 12.34 -26.32
N HIS A 667 18.24 11.28 -26.54
CA HIS A 667 17.48 11.12 -27.77
C HIS A 667 16.41 12.21 -27.91
N PRO A 668 16.27 12.89 -29.07
CA PRO A 668 15.38 14.05 -29.22
C PRO A 668 13.90 13.82 -28.85
N LEU A 669 13.36 12.61 -29.08
CA LEU A 669 11.99 12.26 -28.62
C LEU A 669 11.86 12.30 -27.08
N LYS A 670 12.90 11.88 -26.35
CA LYS A 670 12.94 11.95 -24.88
C LYS A 670 13.16 13.40 -24.42
N LEU A 671 14.04 14.15 -25.08
CA LEU A 671 14.26 15.57 -24.80
C LEU A 671 12.97 16.39 -24.92
N ARG A 672 12.13 16.15 -25.93
CA ARG A 672 10.81 16.79 -26.08
C ARG A 672 9.93 16.57 -24.85
N TRP A 673 9.87 15.34 -24.36
CA TRP A 673 9.07 15.02 -23.17
C TRP A 673 9.64 15.70 -21.91
N ILE A 674 10.97 15.63 -21.71
CA ILE A 674 11.65 16.29 -20.59
C ILE A 674 11.40 17.80 -20.62
N ALA A 675 11.47 18.43 -21.80
CA ALA A 675 11.19 19.86 -21.98
C ALA A 675 9.76 20.22 -21.54
N ALA A 676 8.78 19.43 -21.98
CA ALA A 676 7.39 19.63 -21.60
C ALA A 676 7.20 19.44 -20.08
N TYR A 677 7.81 18.40 -19.50
CA TYR A 677 7.73 18.09 -18.06
C TYR A 677 8.33 19.20 -17.20
N LEU A 678 9.52 19.69 -17.55
CA LEU A 678 10.16 20.82 -16.87
C LEU A 678 9.34 22.10 -17.02
N THR A 679 8.82 22.39 -18.22
CA THR A 679 7.96 23.55 -18.47
C THR A 679 6.70 23.52 -17.60
N LYS A 680 6.03 22.36 -17.55
CA LYS A 680 4.82 22.19 -16.76
C LYS A 680 5.10 22.32 -15.26
N SER A 681 6.18 21.71 -14.78
CA SER A 681 6.59 21.78 -13.37
C SER A 681 7.00 23.20 -12.97
N ALA A 682 7.78 23.88 -13.80
CA ALA A 682 8.21 25.25 -13.57
C ALA A 682 7.02 26.20 -13.56
N LYS A 683 6.08 26.05 -14.50
CA LYS A 683 4.85 26.84 -14.53
C LYS A 683 4.01 26.65 -13.27
N LEU A 684 3.85 25.44 -12.77
CA LEU A 684 3.12 25.20 -11.51
C LEU A 684 3.79 25.89 -10.31
N ALA A 685 5.13 25.88 -10.26
CA ALA A 685 5.88 26.61 -9.25
C ALA A 685 5.67 28.13 -9.38
N SER A 686 5.82 28.70 -10.59
CA SER A 686 5.57 30.12 -10.86
C SER A 686 4.14 30.53 -10.52
N ASP A 687 3.14 29.81 -11.02
CA ASP A 687 1.71 30.09 -10.79
C ASP A 687 1.40 30.07 -9.28
N SER A 688 2.05 29.18 -8.51
CA SER A 688 1.91 29.11 -7.05
C SER A 688 2.57 30.30 -6.35
N ILE A 689 3.77 30.70 -6.80
CA ILE A 689 4.48 31.88 -6.28
C ILE A 689 3.71 33.16 -6.56
N GLU A 690 3.10 33.28 -7.72
CA GLU A 690 2.23 34.41 -8.07
C GLU A 690 0.86 34.36 -7.37
N GLY A 691 0.48 33.23 -6.77
CA GLY A 691 -0.81 33.05 -6.10
C GLY A 691 -1.99 32.88 -7.07
N ILE A 692 -1.72 32.54 -8.33
CA ILE A 692 -2.75 32.33 -9.36
C ILE A 692 -3.07 30.85 -9.59
N LEU A 693 -2.29 29.94 -9.00
CA LEU A 693 -2.53 28.51 -9.07
C LEU A 693 -3.85 28.16 -8.37
N LYS A 694 -4.83 27.68 -9.13
CA LYS A 694 -6.12 27.23 -8.61
C LYS A 694 -6.20 25.71 -8.66
N LEU A 695 -6.03 25.07 -7.51
CA LEU A 695 -6.23 23.64 -7.32
C LEU A 695 -7.57 23.36 -6.63
N ASN A 696 -7.95 22.08 -6.59
CA ASN A 696 -9.16 21.65 -5.88
C ASN A 696 -8.88 21.57 -4.38
N GLU A 697 -9.52 22.43 -3.59
CA GLU A 697 -9.38 22.57 -2.12
C GLU A 697 -9.46 21.23 -1.35
N HIS A 698 -10.15 20.22 -1.89
CA HIS A 698 -10.27 18.92 -1.22
C HIS A 698 -9.13 17.94 -1.51
N ASN A 699 -8.37 18.11 -2.61
CA ASN A 699 -7.38 17.14 -3.10
C ASN A 699 -6.24 17.78 -3.90
N GLU A 700 -5.71 18.92 -3.46
CA GLU A 700 -4.66 19.65 -4.18
C GLU A 700 -3.41 18.78 -4.46
N ASN A 701 -3.04 17.96 -3.49
CA ASN A 701 -1.93 17.02 -3.61
C ASN A 701 -2.12 15.95 -4.69
N LEU A 702 -3.35 15.57 -5.03
CA LEU A 702 -3.60 14.50 -6.01
C LEU A 702 -3.14 14.91 -7.42
N TYR A 703 -3.41 16.15 -7.81
CA TYR A 703 -2.98 16.67 -9.12
C TYR A 703 -1.46 16.84 -9.18
N LEU A 704 -0.84 17.40 -8.13
CA LEU A 704 0.62 17.56 -8.08
C LEU A 704 1.35 16.22 -8.04
N ASN A 705 0.83 15.23 -7.30
CA ASN A 705 1.34 13.86 -7.29
C ASN A 705 1.21 13.19 -8.67
N TRP A 706 0.11 13.44 -9.38
CA TRP A 706 -0.08 12.93 -10.73
C TRP A 706 0.94 13.50 -11.72
N ILE A 707 1.19 14.82 -11.69
CA ILE A 707 2.24 15.44 -12.50
C ILE A 707 3.61 14.86 -12.15
N GLU A 708 3.96 14.75 -10.86
CA GLU A 708 5.24 14.18 -10.39
C GLU A 708 5.44 12.71 -10.83
N GLY A 709 4.36 11.98 -11.11
CA GLY A 709 4.36 10.59 -11.55
C GLY A 709 4.30 10.36 -13.07
N LEU A 710 4.32 11.42 -13.90
CA LEU A 710 4.32 11.26 -15.37
C LEU A 710 5.62 10.60 -15.87
N SER A 711 5.53 9.84 -16.96
CA SER A 711 6.65 9.09 -17.56
C SER A 711 6.68 9.25 -19.10
N PRO A 712 7.87 9.26 -19.73
CA PRO A 712 8.04 9.24 -21.19
C PRO A 712 7.90 7.84 -21.80
N HIS A 713 7.43 6.84 -21.05
CA HIS A 713 7.31 5.47 -21.52
C HIS A 713 6.54 5.38 -22.85
N GLN A 714 7.01 4.53 -23.77
CA GLN A 714 6.47 4.36 -25.14
C GLN A 714 6.54 5.61 -26.02
N GLN A 715 7.38 6.59 -25.69
CA GLN A 715 7.68 7.72 -26.59
C GLN A 715 9.12 7.59 -27.07
N PRO A 716 9.40 6.79 -28.13
CA PRO A 716 8.47 6.08 -29.02
C PRO A 716 8.11 4.65 -28.58
N ALA A 717 7.04 4.09 -29.15
CA ALA A 717 6.54 2.75 -28.79
C ALA A 717 7.37 1.62 -29.40
N LEU A 718 8.11 1.91 -30.47
CA LEU A 718 8.84 0.95 -31.28
C LEU A 718 10.26 1.43 -31.61
N HIS A 719 11.14 0.46 -31.79
CA HIS A 719 12.49 0.61 -32.31
C HIS A 719 12.84 -0.56 -33.23
N THR A 720 14.02 -0.56 -33.84
CA THR A 720 14.59 -1.72 -34.52
C THR A 720 15.93 -2.14 -33.95
N ALA A 721 16.21 -3.45 -34.03
CA ALA A 721 17.54 -4.00 -33.82
C ALA A 721 18.43 -3.74 -35.04
N PRO A 722 19.78 -3.79 -34.91
CA PRO A 722 20.71 -3.67 -36.02
C PRO A 722 20.42 -4.62 -37.19
N GLU A 723 19.90 -5.81 -36.91
CA GLU A 723 19.60 -6.87 -37.88
C GLU A 723 18.35 -6.61 -38.73
N GLY A 724 17.52 -5.63 -38.35
CA GLY A 724 16.31 -5.28 -39.10
C GLY A 724 15.04 -5.27 -38.26
N HIS A 725 14.90 -6.25 -37.38
CA HIS A 725 13.61 -6.60 -36.80
C HIS A 725 13.11 -5.61 -35.73
N VAL A 726 11.80 -5.57 -35.54
CA VAL A 726 11.12 -4.65 -34.61
C VAL A 726 11.36 -5.05 -33.14
N LEU A 727 11.65 -4.03 -32.34
CA LEU A 727 11.71 -4.04 -30.88
C LEU A 727 10.58 -3.16 -30.32
N PHE A 728 10.06 -3.54 -29.17
CA PHE A 728 8.93 -2.88 -28.50
C PHE A 728 9.42 -2.24 -27.21
N ALA A 729 8.86 -1.07 -26.87
CA ALA A 729 9.09 -0.43 -25.59
C ALA A 729 8.61 -1.35 -24.45
N ASP A 730 9.54 -1.73 -23.58
CA ASP A 730 9.34 -2.71 -22.52
C ASP A 730 9.26 -2.08 -21.13
N GLY A 731 10.04 -1.02 -20.90
CA GLY A 731 10.06 -0.33 -19.64
C GLY A 731 10.89 0.94 -19.70
N GLU A 732 10.56 1.87 -18.81
CA GLU A 732 11.21 3.16 -18.67
C GLU A 732 11.79 3.30 -17.26
N ARG A 733 13.04 3.78 -17.16
CA ARG A 733 13.69 4.15 -15.89
C ARG A 733 14.50 5.42 -16.07
N GLY A 734 14.33 6.40 -15.20
CA GLY A 734 15.07 7.66 -15.23
C GLY A 734 15.04 8.38 -16.59
N TRP A 735 13.91 8.31 -17.30
CA TRP A 735 13.60 8.78 -18.64
C TRP A 735 14.27 8.03 -19.80
N THR A 736 14.95 6.92 -19.51
CA THR A 736 15.54 6.00 -20.50
C THR A 736 14.55 4.91 -20.89
N GLU A 737 14.45 4.58 -22.17
CA GLU A 737 13.57 3.50 -22.64
C GLU A 737 14.37 2.24 -22.97
N ASN A 738 13.91 1.11 -22.44
CA ASN A 738 14.37 -0.21 -22.84
C ASN A 738 13.50 -0.74 -23.99
N PHE A 739 14.13 -1.08 -25.10
CA PHE A 739 13.51 -1.76 -26.22
C PHE A 739 14.02 -3.19 -26.30
N GLN A 740 13.10 -4.14 -26.41
CA GLN A 740 13.44 -5.53 -26.64
C GLN A 740 12.47 -6.15 -27.62
N ARG A 741 12.88 -7.28 -28.20
CA ARG A 741 11.97 -8.04 -29.06
C ARG A 741 10.72 -8.37 -28.26
N ALA A 742 9.54 -8.26 -28.88
CA ALA A 742 8.35 -8.84 -28.27
C ALA A 742 8.70 -10.29 -27.99
N ALA A 743 8.84 -10.64 -26.71
CA ALA A 743 8.90 -12.04 -26.39
C ALA A 743 7.57 -12.63 -26.86
N SER A 744 7.45 -13.93 -26.90
CA SER A 744 6.14 -14.60 -27.01
C SER A 744 5.22 -14.30 -25.79
N SER A 745 5.55 -13.24 -25.05
CA SER A 745 5.21 -12.75 -23.73
C SER A 745 5.43 -11.23 -23.78
N GLY A 746 4.37 -10.45 -23.59
CA GLY A 746 4.37 -9.00 -23.65
C GLY A 746 5.23 -8.43 -22.52
N GLY A 747 6.13 -7.52 -22.90
CA GLY A 747 7.04 -6.83 -21.99
C GLY A 747 6.31 -6.10 -20.86
N THR A 748 6.33 -6.70 -19.68
CA THR A 748 6.48 -6.10 -18.33
C THR A 748 7.00 -7.14 -17.32
N ALA A 749 7.25 -8.38 -17.75
CA ALA A 749 7.94 -9.42 -16.99
C ALA A 749 9.38 -9.55 -17.52
N SER A 750 10.32 -8.91 -16.83
CA SER A 750 11.73 -9.29 -16.94
C SER A 750 11.89 -10.64 -16.24
N GLY A 751 11.74 -11.73 -16.97
CA GLY A 751 11.77 -13.06 -16.36
C GLY A 751 10.70 -13.24 -15.27
N ASP A 752 10.96 -14.11 -14.31
CA ASP A 752 10.10 -14.60 -13.22
C ASP A 752 9.32 -13.58 -12.36
N ARG A 753 9.42 -12.27 -12.64
CA ARG A 753 8.90 -11.17 -11.79
C ARG A 753 8.10 -10.13 -12.58
N LEU A 754 6.97 -9.72 -12.00
CA LEU A 754 6.22 -8.53 -12.44
C LEU A 754 6.90 -7.25 -11.94
N HIS A 755 6.71 -6.15 -12.66
CA HIS A 755 7.21 -4.84 -12.24
C HIS A 755 6.67 -4.44 -10.85
N ALA A 756 7.54 -3.91 -9.99
CA ALA A 756 7.23 -3.62 -8.59
C ALA A 756 6.05 -2.65 -8.38
N SER A 757 5.81 -1.74 -9.32
CA SER A 757 4.64 -0.84 -9.28
C SER A 757 3.32 -1.59 -9.46
N LEU A 758 3.28 -2.59 -10.35
CA LEU A 758 2.09 -3.42 -10.58
C LEU A 758 1.82 -4.30 -9.36
N VAL A 759 2.87 -4.89 -8.78
CA VAL A 759 2.79 -5.64 -7.53
C VAL A 759 2.25 -4.77 -6.41
N SER A 760 2.73 -3.53 -6.28
CA SER A 760 2.27 -2.57 -5.27
C SER A 760 0.79 -2.21 -5.45
N GLU A 761 0.33 -2.03 -6.69
CA GLU A 761 -1.08 -1.77 -6.99
C GLU A 761 -1.95 -2.99 -6.68
N VAL A 762 -1.50 -4.20 -7.04
CA VAL A 762 -2.18 -5.45 -6.68
C VAL A 762 -2.32 -5.56 -5.16
N ILE A 763 -1.24 -5.33 -4.41
CA ILE A 763 -1.27 -5.31 -2.94
C ILE A 763 -2.24 -4.26 -2.43
N ARG A 764 -2.22 -3.03 -2.97
CA ARG A 764 -3.11 -1.94 -2.58
C ARG A 764 -4.59 -2.31 -2.75
N GLN A 765 -4.93 -2.98 -3.86
CA GLN A 765 -6.29 -3.43 -4.13
C GLN A 765 -6.71 -4.60 -3.23
N ILE A 766 -5.81 -5.54 -2.93
CA ILE A 766 -6.07 -6.60 -1.94
C ILE A 766 -6.33 -5.98 -0.56
N THR A 767 -5.52 -5.00 -0.16
CA THR A 767 -5.70 -4.27 1.10
C THR A 767 -7.03 -3.51 1.13
N ALA A 768 -7.40 -2.83 0.04
CA ALA A 768 -8.71 -2.18 -0.07
C ALA A 768 -9.87 -3.19 0.03
N TYR A 769 -9.73 -4.36 -0.58
CA TYR A 769 -10.70 -5.45 -0.46
C TYR A 769 -10.82 -5.95 0.99
N LEU A 770 -9.69 -6.11 1.69
CA LEU A 770 -9.68 -6.51 3.10
C LEU A 770 -10.32 -5.46 4.02
N HIS A 771 -10.12 -4.17 3.75
CA HIS A 771 -10.83 -3.11 4.46
C HIS A 771 -12.34 -3.13 4.22
N ALA A 772 -12.77 -3.43 2.98
CA ALA A 772 -14.19 -3.58 2.64
C ALA A 772 -14.80 -4.88 3.20
N HIS A 773 -14.00 -5.94 3.37
CA HIS A 773 -14.41 -7.25 3.86
C HIS A 773 -13.54 -7.73 5.05
N PRO A 774 -13.61 -7.09 6.24
CA PRO A 774 -12.70 -7.38 7.35
C PRO A 774 -12.73 -8.84 7.85
N TYR A 775 -13.85 -9.53 7.70
CA TYR A 775 -13.98 -10.96 8.06
C TYR A 775 -13.11 -11.90 7.22
N LYS A 776 -12.48 -11.41 6.13
CA LYS A 776 -11.55 -12.19 5.30
C LYS A 776 -10.14 -12.30 5.88
N ILE A 777 -9.86 -11.65 7.00
CA ILE A 777 -8.61 -11.82 7.75
C ILE A 777 -8.42 -13.29 8.20
N ASP A 778 -9.52 -13.99 8.51
CA ASP A 778 -9.51 -15.39 8.95
C ASP A 778 -9.27 -16.40 7.80
N GLY A 779 -9.25 -15.95 6.55
CA GLY A 779 -9.08 -16.81 5.39
C GLY A 779 -9.42 -16.11 4.08
N LEU A 780 -8.40 -15.52 3.46
CA LEU A 780 -8.48 -14.94 2.12
C LEU A 780 -7.98 -15.96 1.09
N ARG A 781 -8.84 -16.30 0.13
CA ARG A 781 -8.47 -17.22 -0.96
C ARG A 781 -8.26 -16.46 -2.27
N ILE A 782 -7.05 -16.50 -2.79
CA ILE A 782 -6.66 -15.77 -4.01
C ILE A 782 -6.32 -16.78 -5.10
N LEU A 783 -6.96 -16.66 -6.25
CA LEU A 783 -6.58 -17.36 -7.47
C LEU A 783 -5.59 -16.49 -8.24
N VAL A 784 -4.40 -17.01 -8.55
CA VAL A 784 -3.40 -16.34 -9.38
C VAL A 784 -3.25 -17.15 -10.66
N VAL A 785 -3.52 -16.54 -11.81
CA VAL A 785 -3.38 -17.19 -13.12
C VAL A 785 -2.28 -16.49 -13.90
N THR A 786 -1.14 -17.15 -14.09
CA THR A 786 0.01 -16.54 -14.78
C THR A 786 0.74 -17.53 -15.69
N SER A 787 1.28 -17.01 -16.78
CA SER A 787 2.17 -17.75 -17.70
C SER A 787 3.64 -17.70 -17.26
N SER A 788 4.07 -16.65 -16.55
CA SER A 788 5.49 -16.35 -16.32
C SER A 788 5.84 -15.73 -14.95
N ALA A 789 4.90 -15.14 -14.21
CA ALA A 789 5.17 -14.38 -12.98
C ALA A 789 5.28 -15.27 -11.73
N SER A 790 6.34 -16.07 -11.64
CA SER A 790 6.51 -17.06 -10.58
C SER A 790 6.71 -16.44 -9.18
N ALA A 791 7.28 -15.23 -9.06
CA ALA A 791 7.47 -14.57 -7.76
C ALA A 791 6.20 -13.91 -7.18
N LEU A 792 5.18 -13.64 -8.00
CA LEU A 792 3.98 -12.88 -7.60
C LEU A 792 3.29 -13.44 -6.33
N PRO A 793 3.11 -14.76 -6.15
CA PRO A 793 2.55 -15.30 -4.92
C PRO A 793 3.33 -14.89 -3.66
N ALA A 794 4.67 -14.92 -3.72
CA ALA A 794 5.54 -14.54 -2.61
C ALA A 794 5.43 -13.04 -2.33
N ASP A 795 5.43 -12.22 -3.38
CA ASP A 795 5.31 -10.76 -3.28
C ASP A 795 3.96 -10.34 -2.66
N ILE A 796 2.86 -11.01 -3.04
CA ILE A 796 1.53 -10.79 -2.44
C ILE A 796 1.57 -11.10 -0.94
N VAL A 797 2.13 -12.25 -0.56
CA VAL A 797 2.21 -12.64 0.86
C VAL A 797 3.04 -11.62 1.65
N GLN A 798 4.22 -11.24 1.15
CA GLN A 798 5.10 -10.31 1.83
C GLN A 798 4.52 -8.89 1.88
N GLY A 799 3.78 -8.47 0.86
CA GLY A 799 3.20 -7.15 0.75
C GLY A 799 1.95 -6.95 1.61
N VAL A 800 1.05 -7.93 1.60
CA VAL A 800 -0.23 -7.86 2.31
C VAL A 800 -0.08 -8.21 3.79
N ARG A 801 0.80 -9.16 4.16
CA ARG A 801 1.04 -9.53 5.58
C ARG A 801 1.94 -8.52 6.32
N ARG A 802 1.57 -7.24 6.30
CA ARG A 802 2.24 -6.15 7.02
C ARG A 802 1.23 -5.37 7.87
N GLY A 803 1.72 -4.65 8.89
CA GLY A 803 0.89 -3.78 9.72
C GLY A 803 -0.27 -4.54 10.39
N GLU A 804 -1.49 -4.08 10.14
CA GLU A 804 -2.73 -4.64 10.72
C GLU A 804 -3.10 -6.04 10.18
N PHE A 805 -2.60 -6.43 9.00
CA PHE A 805 -2.89 -7.72 8.34
C PHE A 805 -1.77 -8.75 8.51
N ARG A 806 -0.83 -8.55 9.44
CA ARG A 806 0.31 -9.47 9.70
C ARG A 806 -0.14 -10.92 9.94
N ASN A 807 -1.33 -11.11 10.52
CA ASN A 807 -1.90 -12.42 10.87
C ASN A 807 -2.88 -12.98 9.84
N LEU A 808 -2.97 -12.37 8.66
CA LEU A 808 -3.86 -12.81 7.59
C LEU A 808 -3.58 -14.27 7.19
N VAL A 809 -4.64 -15.09 7.23
CA VAL A 809 -4.61 -16.46 6.70
C VAL A 809 -4.87 -16.40 5.19
N LEU A 810 -3.94 -16.93 4.40
CA LEU A 810 -3.93 -16.83 2.94
C LEU A 810 -3.91 -18.21 2.30
N THR A 811 -4.76 -18.43 1.31
CA THR A 811 -4.68 -19.57 0.40
C THR A 811 -4.52 -19.06 -1.02
N ILE A 812 -3.40 -19.39 -1.67
CA ILE A 812 -3.11 -19.01 -3.05
C ILE A 812 -3.31 -20.24 -3.93
N GLU A 813 -4.27 -20.17 -4.84
CA GLU A 813 -4.47 -21.13 -5.94
C GLU A 813 -3.67 -20.60 -7.14
N LEU A 814 -2.50 -21.15 -7.41
CA LEU A 814 -1.65 -20.74 -8.53
C LEU A 814 -1.89 -21.64 -9.75
N VAL A 815 -2.43 -21.07 -10.82
CA VAL A 815 -2.56 -21.69 -12.14
C VAL A 815 -1.39 -21.20 -13.01
N ALA A 816 -0.43 -22.09 -13.29
CA ALA A 816 0.76 -21.73 -14.06
C ALA A 816 1.40 -22.95 -14.79
N PRO A 817 2.24 -22.72 -15.82
CA PRO A 817 3.05 -23.79 -16.43
C PRO A 817 3.97 -24.46 -15.42
N LYS A 818 4.41 -25.69 -15.71
CA LYS A 818 5.24 -26.47 -14.77
C LYS A 818 6.53 -25.76 -14.34
N SER A 819 7.23 -25.10 -15.25
CA SER A 819 8.45 -24.34 -14.95
C SER A 819 8.21 -23.24 -13.90
N CYS A 820 7.15 -22.45 -14.09
CA CYS A 820 6.75 -21.37 -13.19
C CYS A 820 6.29 -21.88 -11.82
N ARG A 821 5.59 -23.03 -11.78
CA ARG A 821 5.12 -23.66 -10.53
C ARG A 821 6.28 -24.05 -9.60
N ASP A 822 7.34 -24.64 -10.16
CA ASP A 822 8.51 -25.07 -9.38
C ASP A 822 9.28 -23.88 -8.80
N GLU A 823 9.31 -22.75 -9.51
CA GLU A 823 9.99 -21.53 -9.07
C GLU A 823 9.18 -20.72 -8.06
N ALA A 824 7.86 -20.63 -8.26
CA ALA A 824 6.95 -19.99 -7.32
C ALA A 824 6.98 -20.64 -5.94
N ALA A 825 7.08 -21.98 -5.88
CA ALA A 825 7.26 -22.71 -4.63
C ALA A 825 8.55 -22.30 -3.90
N ARG A 826 9.67 -22.19 -4.62
CA ARG A 826 10.96 -21.74 -4.02
C ARG A 826 10.89 -20.31 -3.51
N HIS A 827 10.27 -19.40 -4.26
CA HIS A 827 10.11 -18.03 -3.82
C HIS A 827 9.28 -17.93 -2.54
N LEU A 828 8.22 -18.72 -2.43
CA LEU A 828 7.37 -18.72 -1.24
C LEU A 828 8.06 -19.35 -0.01
N GLU A 829 8.91 -20.36 -0.20
CA GLU A 829 9.72 -20.94 0.88
C GLU A 829 10.68 -19.92 1.53
N LEU A 830 11.13 -18.92 0.78
CA LEU A 830 12.00 -17.84 1.27
C LEU A 830 11.25 -16.75 2.05
N VAL A 831 9.92 -16.74 2.01
CA VAL A 831 9.10 -15.75 2.74
C VAL A 831 8.95 -16.20 4.19
N ASP A 832 9.33 -15.34 5.14
CA ASP A 832 9.07 -15.58 6.56
C ASP A 832 7.55 -15.60 6.81
N THR A 833 7.00 -16.80 6.98
CA THR A 833 5.58 -17.02 7.19
C THR A 833 5.25 -17.31 8.65
N GLU A 834 6.25 -17.39 9.53
CA GLU A 834 6.09 -17.81 10.93
C GLU A 834 5.36 -16.75 11.75
N ASN A 835 4.24 -17.17 12.35
CA ASN A 835 3.56 -16.42 13.39
C ASN A 835 3.64 -17.20 14.70
N ARG A 836 4.24 -16.61 15.75
CA ARG A 836 4.27 -17.17 17.12
C ARG A 836 2.86 -17.36 17.74
N LEU A 837 1.81 -16.80 17.12
CA LEU A 837 0.40 -16.98 17.48
C LEU A 837 -0.24 -18.27 16.95
N SER A 838 0.40 -18.97 15.99
CA SER A 838 0.08 -20.38 15.75
C SER A 838 0.66 -21.18 16.91
N GLY A 839 -0.03 -21.15 18.06
CA GLY A 839 0.17 -22.12 19.12
C GLY A 839 0.15 -23.53 18.51
N GLY A 840 0.84 -24.48 19.14
CA GLY A 840 1.08 -25.84 18.63
C GLY A 840 -0.15 -26.73 18.32
N ALA A 841 -1.31 -26.14 18.00
CA ALA A 841 -2.57 -26.76 17.62
C ALA A 841 -3.11 -26.33 16.23
N ALA A 842 -2.42 -25.47 15.46
CA ALA A 842 -2.84 -25.18 14.07
C ALA A 842 -2.56 -26.39 13.16
N LEU A 843 -3.61 -27.04 12.66
CA LEU A 843 -3.51 -28.23 11.79
C LEU A 843 -2.91 -27.92 10.40
N PHE A 844 -2.94 -26.66 9.97
CA PHE A 844 -2.45 -26.22 8.66
C PHE A 844 -1.67 -24.90 8.77
N PRO A 845 -0.70 -24.65 7.87
CA PRO A 845 0.04 -23.40 7.85
C PRO A 845 -0.87 -22.21 7.52
N PRO A 846 -0.57 -21.00 8.05
CA PRO A 846 -1.36 -19.78 7.81
C PRO A 846 -1.30 -19.30 6.35
N VAL A 847 -0.30 -19.75 5.59
CA VAL A 847 -0.19 -19.52 4.15
C VAL A 847 -0.16 -20.87 3.45
N GLN A 848 -1.06 -21.06 2.49
CA GLN A 848 -1.15 -22.27 1.66
C GLN A 848 -0.97 -21.90 0.19
N LEU A 849 -0.20 -22.70 -0.55
CA LEU A 849 -0.03 -22.58 -1.99
C LEU A 849 -0.47 -23.88 -2.66
N ASN A 850 -1.50 -23.80 -3.49
CA ASN A 850 -2.03 -24.90 -4.29
C ASN A 850 -1.66 -24.67 -5.75
N LEU A 851 -1.13 -25.69 -6.41
CA LEU A 851 -0.57 -25.57 -7.77
C LEU A 851 -1.46 -26.29 -8.79
N HIS A 852 -1.89 -25.56 -9.82
CA HIS A 852 -2.75 -26.03 -10.90
C HIS A 852 -2.06 -25.86 -12.25
N ASP A 853 -2.36 -26.79 -13.17
CA ASP A 853 -1.75 -26.80 -14.49
C ASP A 853 -2.47 -25.87 -15.47
N LEU A 854 -1.73 -24.91 -16.05
CA LEU A 854 -2.29 -23.91 -16.96
C LEU A 854 -2.89 -24.53 -18.23
N ASP A 855 -2.23 -25.51 -18.83
CA ASP A 855 -2.69 -26.12 -20.09
C ASP A 855 -4.02 -26.85 -19.90
N SER A 856 -4.14 -27.57 -18.78
CA SER A 856 -5.38 -28.24 -18.39
C SER A 856 -6.53 -27.24 -18.18
N VAL A 857 -6.25 -26.11 -17.51
CA VAL A 857 -7.23 -25.04 -17.30
C VAL A 857 -7.62 -24.34 -18.61
N ARG A 858 -6.70 -24.18 -19.56
CA ARG A 858 -7.01 -23.56 -20.87
C ARG A 858 -7.89 -24.44 -21.77
N GLN A 859 -7.69 -25.76 -21.74
CA GLN A 859 -8.48 -26.69 -22.57
C GLN A 859 -9.93 -26.82 -22.08
N GLY A 860 -10.17 -26.72 -20.76
CA GLY A 860 -11.49 -26.87 -20.16
C GLY A 860 -11.61 -26.11 -18.84
N PRO A 861 -11.72 -24.76 -18.86
CA PRO A 861 -11.70 -23.97 -17.62
C PRO A 861 -12.91 -24.25 -16.71
N GLU A 862 -14.03 -24.63 -17.30
CA GLU A 862 -15.25 -24.97 -16.56
C GLU A 862 -15.09 -26.25 -15.73
N GLU A 863 -14.37 -27.25 -16.26
CA GLU A 863 -14.09 -28.52 -15.56
C GLU A 863 -12.92 -28.35 -14.58
N ALA A 864 -11.86 -27.64 -14.99
CA ALA A 864 -10.64 -27.50 -14.21
C ALA A 864 -10.80 -26.59 -12.97
N LEU A 865 -11.66 -25.58 -13.05
CA LEU A 865 -11.98 -24.67 -11.94
C LEU A 865 -13.33 -25.01 -11.29
N GLU A 866 -13.92 -26.16 -11.61
CA GLU A 866 -15.23 -26.56 -11.12
C GLU A 866 -15.26 -26.66 -9.59
N GLY A 867 -16.21 -25.98 -8.94
CA GLY A 867 -16.36 -25.99 -7.49
C GLY A 867 -15.32 -25.16 -6.71
N MET A 868 -14.38 -24.52 -7.41
CA MET A 868 -13.46 -23.54 -6.81
C MET A 868 -14.22 -22.25 -6.49
N VAL A 869 -14.07 -21.78 -5.26
CA VAL A 869 -14.61 -20.49 -4.81
C VAL A 869 -13.47 -19.71 -4.20
N CYS A 870 -13.12 -18.60 -4.82
CA CYS A 870 -12.06 -17.70 -4.42
C CYS A 870 -12.65 -16.31 -4.15
N ASP A 871 -11.91 -15.51 -3.39
CA ASP A 871 -12.29 -14.13 -3.11
C ASP A 871 -11.81 -13.21 -4.23
N LEU A 872 -10.54 -13.36 -4.60
CA LEU A 872 -9.88 -12.57 -5.62
C LEU A 872 -9.33 -13.51 -6.68
N ALA A 873 -9.51 -13.19 -7.95
CA ALA A 873 -8.71 -13.74 -9.04
C ALA A 873 -7.78 -12.65 -9.56
N ILE A 874 -6.50 -12.94 -9.69
CA ILE A 874 -5.47 -12.03 -10.19
C ILE A 874 -4.91 -12.66 -11.46
N VAL A 875 -5.05 -11.95 -12.56
CA VAL A 875 -4.66 -12.41 -13.89
C VAL A 875 -3.70 -11.37 -14.48
N PRO A 876 -2.39 -11.49 -14.20
CA PRO A 876 -1.39 -10.70 -14.87
C PRO A 876 -1.06 -11.29 -16.25
N GLN A 877 -1.07 -10.44 -17.29
CA GLN A 877 -0.42 -10.72 -18.59
C GLN A 877 -0.83 -12.07 -19.24
N PHE A 878 -2.11 -12.42 -19.16
CA PHE A 878 -2.63 -13.69 -19.67
C PHE A 878 -2.87 -13.69 -21.18
N LEU A 879 -3.02 -12.51 -21.79
CA LEU A 879 -3.31 -12.36 -23.23
C LEU A 879 -2.10 -12.43 -24.16
N ASP A 880 -0.89 -12.47 -23.61
CA ASP A 880 0.33 -12.29 -24.39
C ASP A 880 0.54 -13.34 -25.49
N GLU A 881 0.02 -14.55 -25.32
CA GLU A 881 0.12 -15.63 -26.31
C GLU A 881 -0.85 -15.49 -27.50
N ASN A 882 -1.79 -14.53 -27.45
CA ASN A 882 -2.78 -14.29 -28.51
C ASN A 882 -2.49 -13.03 -29.33
N ILE A 883 -1.24 -12.54 -29.26
CA ILE A 883 -0.79 -11.32 -29.88
C ILE A 883 -0.18 -11.61 -31.25
N SER A 884 -0.65 -10.91 -32.29
CA SER A 884 -0.04 -10.89 -33.62
C SER A 884 0.15 -9.44 -34.07
N THR A 885 1.25 -9.14 -34.76
CA THR A 885 1.51 -7.81 -35.31
C THR A 885 1.19 -7.74 -36.79
N ASP A 886 0.69 -6.59 -37.24
CA ASP A 886 0.37 -6.33 -38.64
C ASP A 886 0.89 -4.95 -39.05
N ALA A 887 1.65 -4.89 -40.15
CA ALA A 887 2.18 -3.64 -40.68
C ALA A 887 1.16 -2.99 -41.60
N LYS A 888 0.78 -1.76 -41.30
CA LYS A 888 -0.23 -0.99 -42.04
C LYS A 888 0.35 0.30 -42.58
N THR A 889 -0.38 0.88 -43.51
CA THR A 889 -0.06 2.17 -44.11
C THR A 889 -1.34 3.01 -44.15
N GLU A 890 -1.19 4.30 -43.89
CA GLU A 890 -2.28 5.27 -44.01
C GLU A 890 -1.75 6.51 -44.73
N ASP A 891 -2.57 7.07 -45.62
CA ASP A 891 -2.28 8.36 -46.24
C ASP A 891 -2.25 9.43 -45.14
N GLU A 892 -1.51 10.53 -45.36
CA GLU A 892 -1.56 11.70 -44.47
C GLU A 892 -2.97 12.30 -44.50
N SER A 893 -3.88 11.75 -43.70
CA SER A 893 -5.17 12.36 -43.44
C SER A 893 -4.95 13.59 -42.55
N ALA A 894 -5.82 14.60 -42.69
CA ALA A 894 -5.86 15.72 -41.77
C ALA A 894 -6.37 15.22 -40.41
N SER A 895 -5.49 14.55 -39.67
CA SER A 895 -5.69 14.15 -38.28
C SER A 895 -6.07 15.38 -37.47
N ILE A 896 -7.19 15.29 -36.75
CA ILE A 896 -7.71 16.40 -35.96
C ILE A 896 -6.98 16.39 -34.62
N GLY A 897 -6.39 17.52 -34.25
CA GLY A 897 -5.70 17.71 -32.96
C GLY A 897 -4.18 17.69 -33.06
N ARG A 898 -3.53 17.94 -31.93
CA ARG A 898 -2.07 17.96 -31.79
C ARG A 898 -1.72 17.12 -30.56
N PHE A 899 -0.81 16.17 -30.72
CA PHE A 899 -0.31 15.33 -29.63
C PHE A 899 0.39 16.19 -28.56
N ASP A 900 -0.03 16.02 -27.30
CA ASP A 900 0.67 16.53 -26.12
C ASP A 900 1.55 15.42 -25.51
N PRO A 901 2.89 15.58 -25.49
CA PRO A 901 3.79 14.54 -24.99
C PRO A 901 3.60 14.19 -23.52
N LEU A 902 2.97 15.05 -22.70
CA LEU A 902 2.72 14.74 -21.29
C LEU A 902 1.38 14.05 -21.06
N LEU A 903 0.37 14.35 -21.89
CA LEU A 903 -1.03 14.06 -21.58
C LEU A 903 -1.66 13.01 -22.48
N ASP A 904 -1.19 12.89 -23.72
CA ASP A 904 -1.77 11.99 -24.70
C ASP A 904 -1.01 10.65 -24.72
N ASP A 905 -1.76 9.56 -24.83
CA ASP A 905 -1.17 8.23 -24.95
C ASP A 905 -0.46 8.06 -26.31
N PRO A 906 0.78 7.54 -26.34
CA PRO A 906 1.54 7.33 -27.57
C PRO A 906 1.07 6.12 -28.39
N THR A 907 0.12 5.35 -27.85
CA THR A 907 -0.56 4.24 -28.51
C THR A 907 -2.06 4.36 -28.23
N TYR A 908 -2.92 3.83 -29.10
CA TYR A 908 -4.36 3.84 -28.83
C TYR A 908 -5.05 2.57 -29.29
N ILE A 909 -6.19 2.28 -28.68
CA ILE A 909 -7.06 1.17 -29.03
C ILE A 909 -7.98 1.59 -30.17
N ALA A 910 -7.87 0.92 -31.32
CA ALA A 910 -8.61 1.21 -32.54
C ALA A 910 -9.93 0.41 -32.69
N SER A 911 -10.31 -0.45 -31.73
CA SER A 911 -11.47 -1.35 -31.86
C SER A 911 -12.82 -0.65 -31.67
N GLY A 912 -13.79 -0.99 -32.53
CA GLY A 912 -15.21 -0.67 -32.34
C GLY A 912 -15.91 -1.70 -31.43
N ALA A 913 -16.92 -1.26 -30.70
CA ALA A 913 -17.71 -2.08 -29.78
C ALA A 913 -18.21 -3.38 -30.43
N GLY A 914 -17.82 -4.54 -29.88
CA GLY A 914 -18.34 -5.87 -30.25
C GLY A 914 -17.44 -6.78 -31.08
N ALA A 915 -16.16 -6.45 -31.32
CA ALA A 915 -15.24 -7.30 -32.08
C ALA A 915 -14.59 -8.42 -31.23
N ALA A 916 -14.40 -9.62 -31.81
CA ALA A 916 -13.71 -10.76 -31.18
C ALA A 916 -12.17 -10.58 -31.06
N ALA A 917 -11.65 -9.44 -31.51
CA ALA A 917 -10.25 -9.04 -31.47
C ALA A 917 -10.16 -7.53 -31.22
N LEU A 918 -9.15 -7.12 -30.45
CA LEU A 918 -8.80 -5.73 -30.19
C LEU A 918 -7.57 -5.38 -31.02
N TRP A 919 -7.54 -4.15 -31.52
CA TRP A 919 -6.41 -3.62 -32.28
C TRP A 919 -5.82 -2.47 -31.48
N VAL A 920 -4.53 -2.56 -31.15
CA VAL A 920 -3.76 -1.46 -30.56
C VAL A 920 -2.85 -0.91 -31.63
N SER A 921 -3.04 0.36 -31.98
CA SER A 921 -2.15 1.03 -32.91
C SER A 921 -0.94 1.58 -32.16
N LEU A 922 0.27 1.24 -32.61
CA LEU A 922 1.52 1.66 -31.98
C LEU A 922 1.96 3.04 -32.47
N ARG A 923 1.00 3.97 -32.46
CA ARG A 923 1.14 5.38 -32.77
C ARG A 923 0.05 6.14 -32.00
N PRO A 924 0.21 7.44 -31.74
CA PRO A 924 -0.80 8.20 -31.03
C PRO A 924 -2.09 8.35 -31.87
N ARG A 925 -3.21 8.57 -31.16
CA ARG A 925 -4.49 8.90 -31.81
C ARG A 925 -4.49 10.32 -32.37
N MET A 926 -3.92 11.25 -31.62
CA MET A 926 -3.71 12.64 -32.05
C MET A 926 -2.51 12.70 -33.01
N SER A 927 -2.50 13.70 -33.89
CA SER A 927 -1.41 13.88 -34.84
C SER A 927 -0.08 14.16 -34.14
N ASP A 928 0.95 13.38 -34.48
CA ASP A 928 2.34 13.66 -34.17
C ASP A 928 3.22 13.27 -35.37
N LYS A 929 3.83 14.28 -36.01
CA LYS A 929 4.65 14.07 -37.20
C LYS A 929 5.92 13.28 -36.88
N ALA A 930 6.60 13.59 -35.78
CA ALA A 930 7.85 12.94 -35.41
C ALA A 930 7.64 11.46 -35.07
N LEU A 931 6.60 11.13 -34.29
CA LEU A 931 6.27 9.73 -33.99
C LEU A 931 5.78 8.98 -35.24
N SER A 932 5.07 9.64 -36.15
CA SER A 932 4.63 9.04 -37.42
C SER A 932 5.81 8.74 -38.36
N ASP A 933 6.74 9.69 -38.51
CA ASP A 933 7.93 9.53 -39.33
C ASP A 933 8.88 8.47 -38.73
N TRP A 934 9.02 8.46 -37.40
CA TRP A 934 9.78 7.44 -36.68
C TRP A 934 9.19 6.04 -36.89
N SER A 935 7.87 5.89 -36.70
CA SER A 935 7.16 4.63 -36.95
C SER A 935 7.38 4.15 -38.39
N THR A 936 7.36 5.08 -39.35
CA THR A 936 7.60 4.77 -40.75
C THR A 936 8.99 4.22 -41.00
N LEU A 937 10.03 4.84 -40.44
CA LEU A 937 11.40 4.33 -40.54
C LEU A 937 11.53 2.95 -39.88
N VAL A 938 10.96 2.75 -38.69
CA VAL A 938 10.97 1.44 -38.00
C VAL A 938 10.35 0.34 -38.88
N VAL A 939 9.16 0.58 -39.43
CA VAL A 939 8.45 -0.42 -40.26
C VAL A 939 9.22 -0.73 -41.54
N ARG A 940 9.78 0.30 -42.18
CA ARG A 940 10.60 0.13 -43.39
C ARG A 940 11.88 -0.64 -43.14
N HIS A 941 12.50 -0.42 -41.99
CA HIS A 941 13.70 -1.12 -41.56
C HIS A 941 13.42 -2.62 -41.35
N ASP A 942 12.30 -2.97 -40.71
CA ASP A 942 11.85 -4.35 -40.52
C ASP A 942 11.51 -5.05 -41.84
N ARG A 943 10.67 -4.40 -42.66
CA ARG A 943 10.21 -4.97 -43.93
C ARG A 943 11.25 -4.94 -45.05
N ARG A 944 12.31 -4.14 -44.89
CA ARG A 944 13.29 -3.79 -45.92
C ARG A 944 12.67 -3.18 -47.19
N ASN A 945 11.44 -2.68 -47.08
CA ASN A 945 10.65 -2.04 -48.13
C ASN A 945 9.50 -1.23 -47.50
N PRO A 946 9.00 -0.17 -48.15
CA PRO A 946 7.74 0.47 -47.76
C PRO A 946 6.57 -0.52 -47.72
N VAL A 947 5.57 -0.28 -46.87
CA VAL A 947 4.36 -1.14 -46.82
C VAL A 947 3.58 -1.06 -48.13
N ALA A 948 3.37 0.16 -48.62
CA ALA A 948 2.84 0.45 -49.95
C ALA A 948 3.92 1.09 -50.82
N SER A 949 4.58 0.28 -51.66
CA SER A 949 5.67 0.75 -52.54
C SER A 949 5.24 1.79 -53.58
N ASP A 950 3.94 1.86 -53.88
CA ASP A 950 3.33 2.85 -54.79
C ASP A 950 3.06 4.20 -54.12
N ARG A 951 3.11 4.27 -52.79
CA ARG A 951 2.87 5.48 -51.97
C ARG A 951 3.94 5.61 -50.86
N PRO A 952 5.21 5.86 -51.21
CA PRO A 952 6.30 6.01 -50.23
C PRO A 952 6.14 7.24 -49.30
N GLU A 953 5.23 8.16 -49.61
CA GLU A 953 4.82 9.28 -48.77
C GLU A 953 3.78 8.92 -47.71
N ALA A 954 3.21 7.72 -47.73
CA ALA A 954 2.27 7.26 -46.71
C ALA A 954 3.00 6.96 -45.39
N THR A 955 2.26 7.06 -44.28
CA THR A 955 2.76 6.75 -42.94
C THR A 955 2.64 5.25 -42.73
N ASP A 956 3.78 4.58 -42.53
CA ASP A 956 3.82 3.16 -42.21
C ASP A 956 3.85 2.98 -40.69
N PHE A 957 3.03 2.08 -40.15
CA PHE A 957 2.94 1.82 -38.70
C PHE A 957 2.58 0.36 -38.41
N ILE A 958 2.65 -0.04 -37.14
CA ILE A 958 2.31 -1.39 -36.70
C ILE A 958 1.05 -1.35 -35.83
N ASP A 959 0.10 -2.24 -36.13
CA ASP A 959 -0.98 -2.57 -35.24
C ASP A 959 -0.71 -3.91 -34.54
N ILE A 960 -0.95 -3.95 -33.23
CA ILE A 960 -1.03 -5.18 -32.45
C ILE A 960 -2.47 -5.66 -32.47
N ARG A 961 -2.69 -6.87 -32.95
CA ARG A 961 -3.97 -7.58 -32.86
C ARG A 961 -3.92 -8.55 -31.68
N ILE A 962 -4.88 -8.39 -30.78
CA ILE A 962 -5.08 -9.26 -29.61
C ILE A 962 -6.38 -10.02 -29.82
N ASN A 963 -6.35 -11.35 -29.81
CA ASN A 963 -7.54 -12.18 -30.01
C ASN A 963 -8.17 -12.59 -28.66
N PHE A 964 -9.49 -12.40 -28.50
CA PHE A 964 -10.19 -12.62 -27.20
C PHE A 964 -11.11 -13.83 -27.19
N HIS A 965 -11.26 -14.56 -28.31
CA HIS A 965 -12.35 -15.54 -28.47
C HIS A 965 -12.35 -16.63 -27.37
N ASN A 966 -11.18 -17.15 -27.02
CA ASN A 966 -11.05 -18.14 -25.93
C ASN A 966 -10.96 -17.47 -24.54
N THR A 967 -10.43 -16.25 -24.48
CA THR A 967 -10.19 -15.51 -23.24
C THR A 967 -11.49 -15.00 -22.61
N ALA A 968 -12.47 -14.55 -23.39
CA ALA A 968 -13.76 -14.10 -22.86
C ALA A 968 -14.50 -15.21 -22.12
N ARG A 969 -14.47 -16.45 -22.66
CA ARG A 969 -15.01 -17.63 -21.98
C ARG A 969 -14.27 -17.90 -20.68
N PHE A 970 -12.93 -17.79 -20.69
CA PHE A 970 -12.09 -17.97 -19.51
C PHE A 970 -12.40 -16.95 -18.41
N PHE A 971 -12.44 -15.65 -18.72
CA PHE A 971 -12.83 -14.60 -17.77
C PHE A 971 -14.25 -14.78 -17.25
N GLY A 972 -15.19 -15.25 -18.09
CA GLY A 972 -16.52 -15.64 -17.65
C GLY A 972 -16.51 -16.73 -16.58
N VAL A 973 -15.58 -17.69 -16.64
CA VAL A 973 -15.38 -18.70 -15.58
C VAL A 973 -14.77 -18.05 -14.33
N LEU A 974 -13.77 -17.19 -14.48
CA LEU A 974 -13.15 -16.50 -13.34
C LEU A 974 -14.13 -15.64 -12.55
N HIS A 975 -15.03 -14.91 -13.22
CA HIS A 975 -16.10 -14.15 -12.57
C HIS A 975 -17.15 -15.03 -11.89
N ARG A 976 -17.27 -16.32 -12.28
CA ARG A 976 -18.14 -17.29 -11.60
C ARG A 976 -17.47 -17.92 -10.39
N CYS A 977 -16.15 -18.11 -10.41
CA CYS A 977 -15.41 -18.71 -9.30
C CYS A 977 -14.90 -17.69 -8.27
N SER A 978 -14.78 -16.41 -8.65
CA SER A 978 -14.22 -15.37 -7.80
C SER A 978 -15.16 -14.20 -7.58
N HIS A 979 -15.17 -13.63 -6.37
CA HIS A 979 -15.97 -12.45 -6.07
C HIS A 979 -15.49 -11.22 -6.85
N TRP A 980 -14.17 -11.05 -6.99
CA TRP A 980 -13.57 -9.97 -7.78
C TRP A 980 -12.45 -10.53 -8.68
N VAL A 981 -12.38 -10.05 -9.92
CA VAL A 981 -11.30 -10.39 -10.87
C VAL A 981 -10.48 -9.13 -11.14
N MET A 982 -9.17 -9.21 -10.89
CA MET A 982 -8.18 -8.18 -11.12
C MET A 982 -7.35 -8.57 -12.33
N THR A 983 -7.45 -7.77 -13.40
CA THR A 983 -6.67 -7.94 -14.61
C THR A 983 -5.56 -6.91 -14.65
N VAL A 984 -4.33 -7.37 -14.85
CA VAL A 984 -3.17 -6.50 -15.05
C VAL A 984 -2.69 -6.71 -16.48
N GLU A 985 -3.25 -5.92 -17.39
CA GLU A 985 -3.06 -6.06 -18.83
C GLU A 985 -2.80 -4.69 -19.45
N ARG A 986 -1.73 -4.56 -20.24
CA ARG A 986 -1.29 -3.28 -20.83
C ARG A 986 -2.27 -2.73 -21.86
N HIS A 987 -3.02 -3.63 -22.51
CA HIS A 987 -3.77 -3.32 -23.73
C HIS A 987 -5.29 -3.49 -23.60
N ILE A 988 -5.79 -3.70 -22.37
CA ILE A 988 -7.22 -3.83 -22.09
C ILE A 988 -7.65 -2.65 -21.22
N THR A 989 -8.66 -1.91 -21.67
CA THR A 989 -9.37 -0.93 -20.87
C THR A 989 -10.66 -1.55 -20.31
N ARG A 990 -11.36 -0.84 -19.42
CA ARG A 990 -12.63 -1.31 -18.83
C ARG A 990 -13.76 -1.47 -19.87
N GLU A 991 -13.60 -0.89 -21.06
CA GLU A 991 -14.50 -0.97 -22.21
C GLU A 991 -14.08 -2.10 -23.14
#